data_AF-E3FFE9-F1
#
_entry.id   AF-E3FFE9-F1
#
_cell.length_a   1.000
_cell.length_b   1.000
_cell.length_c   1.000
_cell.angle_alpha   90.00
_cell.angle_beta   90.00
_cell.angle_gamma   90.00
#
_symmetry.space_group_name_H-M   'P 1'
#
loop_
_entity.id
_entity.type
_entity.pdbx_description
1 polymer ?
#
loop_
_entity_poly.entity_id
_entity_poly.type
_entity_poly.pdbx_seq_one_letter_code
_entity_poly.pdbx_strand_id
1 'polypeptide(L)'
;MHPPVEKIAILGGGMASLSAAFALTHSPALRERYEITVYQDGWLLGGKGASVRNREAHGRIEEHGLHVWLGYYENAFTLLRRCYEELGRPPGAAMRTLRDAFIKHGAIAVGEQTARGWEHWSVSFPETDEWPGEGRPLPSITESIRAAALQVLRYALVWWKQRQGVRPEFDGVAQQLRGLLKRMLSPRSSQPGGIPARELADGLSSLLDRLRALARGDFEADAHLRRMWIVLEFGAITVIGILRDGLHGPSANFEALDEVEYCDWLRKHGASERMVSSGLIRAFYHLAFCDGAGAGAGLAILGMLRMFTCYRGAIFYKMRAGMGETVFAPLYEVLRRRGVRFEFFHRVQRLELSTDQARIERVVIGRQATPRSGEYQPLIDVGGLPCWPEQPLYNQLVEGEALARHGAALASFWSQWPPVEQRTLHLGTDFHRVLLGISAGALPFIASELIAASPRWQHMVKNVQTVRTVSLQLWVNAPIGPLATSVDAPVTTAYQVPLETWADMSHLIPIEGWKKSSGVQGILYACGQLGHGSDPVSESDPRAYDRAALEETARRFLQEHLSHIWPGGADARGGLQWERLFDPQGRTGPERLRAQYLRVNADPSDRYVLSVPGSQKHRIAPDASGFENLVLAGDWTRTGYDLGCIEAAVMSGLMAARALGAPVSIIGEVPRRHIEPRITLPRYVDRPGEMSLRSPYVMEDVWMTALVLQAQQASLGALLDKYLNAPARGHVRYVPAAPFVVLAAAFSGRSFSGDPEHRRLGYMPETDVAFWVPAWAMRSGKGGLIPERLVWFLPHVFVSTGAAAAAGREIYGFPKSVVGVQMSRSGQALDHLSVEGEVLAQHTPETCGTRARILEVTRREGGTGAPSSIAELLGGITRPLDASGAWASSLANKFAVSEVTIAFLKQFRDVQHTERACYQAIIEAKATVRTLRGQGPIPGTFHVSWGDYASHPFAADLGLQPGGQQALAAIWADFDFVMESGREIFRAS
;
A
#
# COMPACT_ATOMS: atom_id res chain seq x y z
N MET A 1 -22.78 -17.23 -24.16
CA MET A 1 -23.20 -15.88 -23.74
C MET A 1 -21.99 -15.19 -23.15
N HIS A 2 -21.58 -14.03 -23.66
CA HIS A 2 -20.59 -13.21 -22.96
C HIS A 2 -21.20 -12.77 -21.62
N PRO A 3 -20.42 -12.73 -20.52
CA PRO A 3 -20.91 -12.17 -19.27
C PRO A 3 -21.35 -10.72 -19.51
N PRO A 4 -22.43 -10.23 -18.86
CA PRO A 4 -22.89 -8.87 -19.03
C PRO A 4 -21.81 -7.88 -18.60
N VAL A 5 -21.64 -6.80 -19.36
CA VAL A 5 -20.70 -5.72 -19.07
C VAL A 5 -21.13 -5.02 -17.78
N GLU A 6 -20.22 -4.94 -16.81
CA GLU A 6 -20.45 -4.29 -15.52
C GLU A 6 -20.18 -2.78 -15.66
N LYS A 7 -21.16 -1.95 -15.28
CA LYS A 7 -21.12 -0.49 -15.46
C LYS A 7 -20.65 0.17 -14.18
N ILE A 8 -19.62 1.00 -14.25
CA ILE A 8 -19.03 1.68 -13.09
C ILE A 8 -19.17 3.19 -13.26
N ALA A 9 -19.96 3.81 -12.37
CA ALA A 9 -20.04 5.26 -12.23
C ALA A 9 -18.96 5.73 -11.24
N ILE A 10 -17.94 6.42 -11.74
CA ILE A 10 -16.89 7.04 -10.94
C ILE A 10 -17.31 8.49 -10.68
N LEU A 11 -17.45 8.87 -9.42
CA LEU A 11 -17.86 10.21 -9.01
C LEU A 11 -16.63 11.02 -8.58
N GLY A 12 -16.31 12.07 -9.32
CA GLY A 12 -15.14 12.93 -9.13
C GLY A 12 -13.90 12.43 -9.89
N GLY A 13 -13.17 13.36 -10.49
CA GLY A 13 -12.02 13.13 -11.37
C GLY A 13 -10.66 13.40 -10.73
N GLY A 14 -10.53 13.17 -9.42
CA GLY A 14 -9.27 13.30 -8.68
C GLY A 14 -8.31 12.13 -8.89
N MET A 15 -7.09 12.24 -8.33
CA MET A 15 -6.03 11.24 -8.51
C MET A 15 -6.45 9.81 -8.13
N ALA A 16 -7.21 9.63 -7.04
CA ALA A 16 -7.67 8.31 -6.60
C ALA A 16 -8.62 7.66 -7.61
N SER A 17 -9.62 8.41 -8.10
CA SER A 17 -10.55 7.97 -9.14
C SER A 17 -9.85 7.58 -10.44
N LEU A 18 -8.94 8.43 -10.92
CA LEU A 18 -8.21 8.18 -12.15
C LEU A 18 -7.25 7.00 -12.00
N SER A 19 -6.70 6.79 -10.80
CA SER A 19 -5.87 5.62 -10.50
C SER A 19 -6.68 4.32 -10.53
N ALA A 20 -7.90 4.34 -9.98
CA ALA A 20 -8.81 3.20 -10.03
C ALA A 20 -9.22 2.88 -11.47
N ALA A 21 -9.63 3.90 -12.24
CA ALA A 21 -9.96 3.74 -13.66
C ALA A 21 -8.77 3.19 -14.47
N PHE A 22 -7.55 3.65 -14.18
CA PHE A 22 -6.34 3.18 -14.84
C PHE A 22 -6.05 1.69 -14.55
N ALA A 23 -6.28 1.25 -13.32
CA ALA A 23 -6.13 -0.16 -12.96
C ALA A 23 -7.25 -1.04 -13.54
N LEU A 24 -8.50 -0.57 -13.48
CA LEU A 24 -9.69 -1.27 -14.01
C LEU A 24 -9.71 -1.37 -15.54
N THR A 25 -8.86 -0.62 -16.24
CA THR A 25 -8.73 -0.68 -17.70
C THR A 25 -7.38 -1.24 -18.16
N HIS A 26 -6.59 -1.82 -17.26
CA HIS A 26 -5.21 -2.19 -17.55
C HIS A 26 -5.07 -3.27 -18.63
N SER A 27 -5.97 -4.26 -18.68
CA SER A 27 -5.93 -5.36 -19.66
C SER A 27 -7.17 -5.37 -20.57
N PRO A 28 -7.09 -5.97 -21.76
CA PRO A 28 -8.25 -6.14 -22.65
C PRO A 28 -9.44 -6.81 -21.96
N ALA A 29 -9.20 -7.89 -21.21
CA ALA A 29 -10.24 -8.60 -20.47
C ALA A 29 -10.96 -7.71 -19.44
N LEU A 30 -10.25 -6.77 -18.79
CA LEU A 30 -10.89 -5.82 -17.88
C LEU A 30 -11.68 -4.75 -18.65
N ARG A 31 -11.20 -4.30 -19.80
CA ARG A 31 -11.92 -3.34 -20.68
C ARG A 31 -13.18 -3.95 -21.30
N GLU A 32 -13.19 -5.27 -21.55
CA GLU A 32 -14.39 -6.00 -21.97
C GLU A 32 -15.37 -6.22 -20.82
N ARG A 33 -14.85 -6.38 -19.59
CA ARG A 33 -15.67 -6.59 -18.40
C ARG A 33 -16.35 -5.30 -17.90
N TYR A 34 -15.67 -4.16 -17.96
CA TYR A 34 -16.15 -2.92 -17.35
C TYR A 34 -16.41 -1.81 -18.36
N GLU A 35 -17.60 -1.21 -18.27
CA GLU A 35 -17.91 0.09 -18.89
C GLU A 35 -17.77 1.17 -17.81
N ILE A 36 -16.80 2.08 -17.98
CA ILE A 36 -16.45 3.07 -16.94
C ILE A 36 -16.82 4.48 -17.43
N THR A 37 -17.58 5.20 -16.60
CA THR A 37 -17.89 6.63 -16.80
C THR A 37 -17.45 7.44 -15.60
N VAL A 38 -16.64 8.48 -15.83
CA VAL A 38 -16.22 9.45 -14.82
C VAL A 38 -17.11 10.69 -14.92
N TYR A 39 -17.84 10.98 -13.85
CA TYR A 39 -18.66 12.18 -13.71
C TYR A 39 -17.86 13.25 -12.97
N GLN A 40 -17.62 14.37 -13.64
CA GLN A 40 -16.80 15.48 -13.15
C GLN A 40 -17.64 16.76 -13.14
N ASP A 41 -17.61 17.49 -12.02
CA ASP A 41 -18.15 18.83 -11.96
C ASP A 41 -17.24 19.82 -12.69
N GLY A 42 -17.84 20.76 -13.41
CA GLY A 42 -17.11 21.65 -14.32
C GLY A 42 -16.33 20.86 -15.39
N TRP A 43 -15.22 21.42 -15.83
CA TRP A 43 -14.47 20.92 -16.99
C TRP A 43 -13.07 20.41 -16.63
N LEU A 44 -12.66 20.54 -15.37
CA LEU A 44 -11.27 20.37 -14.90
C LEU A 44 -11.13 19.06 -14.11
N LEU A 45 -10.16 18.22 -14.49
CA LEU A 45 -9.76 17.05 -13.69
C LEU A 45 -8.62 17.39 -12.73
N GLY A 46 -8.39 16.49 -11.78
CA GLY A 46 -7.23 16.51 -10.88
C GLY A 46 -7.57 16.70 -9.41
N GLY A 47 -8.77 17.22 -9.10
CA GLY A 47 -9.17 17.53 -7.72
C GLY A 47 -8.15 18.44 -7.06
N LYS A 48 -7.66 18.07 -5.86
CA LYS A 48 -6.59 18.79 -5.14
C LYS A 48 -5.26 18.91 -5.88
N GLY A 49 -5.06 18.15 -6.97
CA GLY A 49 -3.90 18.28 -7.85
C GLY A 49 -4.12 19.15 -9.08
N ALA A 50 -5.30 19.75 -9.24
CA ALA A 50 -5.64 20.47 -10.46
C ALA A 50 -4.74 21.70 -10.67
N SER A 51 -4.34 21.90 -11.94
CA SER A 51 -3.64 23.10 -12.39
C SER A 51 -4.11 23.48 -13.80
N VAL A 52 -3.97 24.75 -14.14
CA VAL A 52 -4.43 25.32 -15.41
C VAL A 52 -3.35 26.18 -16.06
N ARG A 53 -3.50 26.44 -17.37
CA ARG A 53 -2.70 27.40 -18.14
C ARG A 53 -3.55 28.63 -18.40
N ASN A 54 -3.14 29.78 -17.88
CA ASN A 54 -3.82 31.05 -18.11
C ASN A 54 -3.36 31.68 -19.43
N ARG A 55 -4.17 31.52 -20.48
CA ARG A 55 -3.86 31.98 -21.85
C ARG A 55 -3.73 33.50 -21.97
N GLU A 56 -4.48 34.24 -21.17
CA GLU A 56 -4.44 35.72 -21.18
C GLU A 56 -3.20 36.26 -20.46
N ALA A 57 -2.59 35.45 -19.58
CA ALA A 57 -1.40 35.80 -18.81
C ALA A 57 -0.19 34.95 -19.25
N HIS A 58 0.18 35.04 -20.52
CA HIS A 58 1.36 34.37 -21.10
C HIS A 58 1.35 32.84 -20.99
N GLY A 59 0.18 32.20 -20.90
CA GLY A 59 0.09 30.77 -20.68
C GLY A 59 0.73 30.32 -19.36
N ARG A 60 0.83 31.21 -18.36
CA ARG A 60 1.44 30.87 -17.07
C ARG A 60 0.65 29.75 -16.39
N ILE A 61 1.35 28.96 -15.59
CA ILE A 61 0.77 27.86 -14.84
C ILE A 61 0.13 28.44 -13.57
N GLU A 62 -1.12 28.06 -13.29
CA GLU A 62 -1.85 28.43 -12.09
C GLU A 62 -2.26 27.13 -11.36
N GLU A 63 -1.75 26.94 -10.15
CA GLU A 63 -1.77 25.68 -9.41
C GLU A 63 -2.62 25.77 -8.16
N HIS A 64 -3.24 24.65 -7.78
CA HIS A 64 -3.89 24.51 -6.49
C HIS A 64 -2.90 24.62 -5.31
N GLY A 65 -1.63 24.24 -5.48
CA GLY A 65 -0.62 24.28 -4.42
C GLY A 65 0.81 24.15 -4.97
N LEU A 66 1.78 23.90 -4.09
CA LEU A 66 3.19 23.81 -4.46
C LEU A 66 3.57 22.51 -5.21
N HIS A 67 2.87 21.43 -4.90
CA HIS A 67 3.00 20.08 -5.45
C HIS A 67 4.42 19.60 -5.80
N VAL A 68 5.23 19.40 -4.77
CA VAL A 68 6.49 18.65 -4.85
C VAL A 68 6.25 17.20 -4.43
N TRP A 69 6.73 16.23 -5.23
CA TRP A 69 6.55 14.80 -4.92
C TRP A 69 7.71 14.28 -4.08
N LEU A 70 7.42 13.39 -3.13
CA LEU A 70 8.46 12.75 -2.34
C LEU A 70 9.02 11.54 -3.10
N GLY A 71 10.32 11.33 -3.01
CA GLY A 71 11.02 10.29 -3.76
C GLY A 71 10.71 8.85 -3.37
N TYR A 72 9.81 8.62 -2.40
CA TYR A 72 9.31 7.30 -2.02
C TYR A 72 7.87 7.03 -2.51
N TYR A 73 7.27 7.92 -3.31
CA TYR A 73 5.92 7.77 -3.87
C TYR A 73 5.87 6.68 -4.98
N GLU A 74 6.22 5.44 -4.60
CA GLU A 74 6.43 4.31 -5.49
C GLU A 74 5.19 3.98 -6.33
N ASN A 75 3.99 4.03 -5.76
CA ASN A 75 2.78 3.68 -6.48
C ASN A 75 2.42 4.77 -7.49
N ALA A 76 2.51 6.05 -7.11
CA ALA A 76 2.23 7.17 -7.99
C ALA A 76 3.21 7.22 -9.18
N PHE A 77 4.51 7.06 -8.93
CA PHE A 77 5.52 6.99 -9.99
C PHE A 77 5.38 5.74 -10.86
N THR A 78 5.02 4.58 -10.28
CA THR A 78 4.75 3.35 -11.08
C THR A 78 3.60 3.58 -12.05
N LEU A 79 2.51 4.18 -11.56
CA LEU A 79 1.33 4.45 -12.35
C LEU A 79 1.62 5.43 -13.49
N LEU A 80 2.27 6.56 -13.20
CA LEU A 80 2.62 7.52 -14.24
C LEU A 80 3.65 6.98 -15.22
N ARG A 81 4.66 6.22 -14.77
CA ARG A 81 5.61 5.58 -15.69
C ARG A 81 4.89 4.76 -16.75
N ARG A 82 3.95 3.90 -16.33
CA ARG A 82 3.12 3.10 -17.25
C ARG A 82 2.22 3.97 -18.13
N CYS A 83 1.69 5.06 -17.60
CA CYS A 83 0.89 6.02 -18.37
C CYS A 83 1.71 6.65 -19.50
N TYR A 84 2.91 7.17 -19.20
CA TYR A 84 3.83 7.75 -20.20
C TYR A 84 4.34 6.72 -21.20
N GLU A 85 4.63 5.49 -20.77
CA GLU A 85 4.98 4.38 -21.67
C GLU A 85 3.86 4.10 -22.68
N GLU A 86 2.59 4.10 -22.24
CA GLU A 86 1.43 3.85 -23.10
C GLU A 86 1.05 5.05 -23.97
N LEU A 87 1.27 6.27 -23.50
CA LEU A 87 1.10 7.48 -24.33
C LEU A 87 1.94 7.41 -25.60
N GLY A 88 3.13 6.82 -25.52
CA GLY A 88 3.99 6.54 -26.67
C GLY A 88 4.39 7.80 -27.45
N ARG A 89 4.61 8.93 -26.76
CA ARG A 89 4.94 10.21 -27.41
C ARG A 89 6.17 10.06 -28.34
N PRO A 90 6.14 10.66 -29.55
CA PRO A 90 7.21 10.47 -30.52
C PRO A 90 8.54 11.08 -30.04
N PRO A 91 9.69 10.63 -30.58
CA PRO A 91 10.98 11.28 -30.32
C PRO A 91 10.91 12.79 -30.60
N GLY A 92 11.47 13.60 -29.70
CA GLY A 92 11.44 15.08 -29.79
C GLY A 92 10.19 15.74 -29.19
N ALA A 93 9.14 14.99 -28.86
CA ALA A 93 7.98 15.54 -28.15
C ALA A 93 8.33 15.98 -26.72
N ALA A 94 7.71 17.06 -26.25
CA ALA A 94 7.87 17.56 -24.89
C ALA A 94 7.35 16.54 -23.86
N MET A 95 8.11 16.38 -22.75
CA MET A 95 7.82 15.41 -21.69
C MET A 95 7.47 14.03 -22.25
N ARG A 96 8.35 13.47 -23.09
CA ARG A 96 8.09 12.19 -23.76
C ARG A 96 7.93 11.04 -22.78
N THR A 97 8.80 11.00 -21.78
CA THR A 97 8.81 9.98 -20.72
C THR A 97 8.56 10.60 -19.35
N LEU A 98 8.26 9.77 -18.35
CA LEU A 98 8.16 10.19 -16.96
C LEU A 98 9.43 10.96 -16.50
N ARG A 99 10.62 10.50 -16.91
CA ARG A 99 11.89 11.12 -16.52
C ARG A 99 12.11 12.47 -17.19
N ASP A 100 11.51 12.70 -18.34
CA ASP A 100 11.46 14.04 -18.96
C ASP A 100 10.47 14.95 -18.23
N ALA A 101 9.44 14.38 -17.60
CA ALA A 101 8.35 15.12 -16.97
C ALA A 101 8.65 15.57 -15.53
N PHE A 102 9.64 14.96 -14.87
CA PHE A 102 10.06 15.29 -13.50
C PHE A 102 11.54 15.69 -13.42
N ILE A 103 11.87 16.50 -12.41
CA ILE A 103 13.22 17.00 -12.11
C ILE A 103 13.56 16.59 -10.68
N LYS A 104 14.71 15.93 -10.51
CA LYS A 104 15.24 15.57 -9.19
C LYS A 104 15.56 16.81 -8.37
N HIS A 105 15.29 16.73 -7.08
CA HIS A 105 15.55 17.83 -6.17
C HIS A 105 16.05 17.33 -4.80
N GLY A 106 17.35 17.49 -4.55
CA GLY A 106 18.02 17.01 -3.34
C GLY A 106 18.09 18.00 -2.16
N ALA A 107 17.69 19.26 -2.30
CA ALA A 107 17.94 20.27 -1.27
C ALA A 107 16.66 20.81 -0.60
N ILE A 108 16.77 21.28 0.65
CA ILE A 108 15.70 21.96 1.38
C ILE A 108 16.28 22.91 2.43
N ALA A 109 15.63 24.05 2.63
CA ALA A 109 15.86 24.96 3.73
C ALA A 109 14.74 24.81 4.78
N VAL A 110 15.13 24.72 6.04
CA VAL A 110 14.20 24.62 7.18
C VAL A 110 14.35 25.89 8.00
N GLY A 111 13.26 26.63 8.19
CA GLY A 111 13.20 27.78 9.08
C GLY A 111 13.29 27.38 10.54
N GLU A 112 14.05 28.16 11.31
CA GLU A 112 14.17 28.03 12.77
C GLU A 112 14.04 29.41 13.39
N GLN A 113 13.01 29.61 14.22
CA GLN A 113 12.85 30.85 14.98
C GLN A 113 13.70 30.78 16.25
N THR A 114 14.67 31.69 16.39
CA THR A 114 15.57 31.80 17.54
C THR A 114 15.44 33.14 18.24
N ALA A 115 16.12 33.34 19.37
CA ALA A 115 16.22 34.65 20.03
C ALA A 115 16.89 35.72 19.14
N ARG A 116 17.66 35.31 18.13
CA ARG A 116 18.33 36.18 17.15
C ARG A 116 17.46 36.52 15.94
N GLY A 117 16.24 35.98 15.88
CA GLY A 117 15.35 36.04 14.72
C GLY A 117 15.32 34.74 13.93
N TRP A 118 14.87 34.83 12.68
CA TRP A 118 14.78 33.69 11.79
C TRP A 118 16.16 33.27 11.29
N GLU A 119 16.48 32.00 11.49
CA GLU A 119 17.64 31.35 10.87
C GLU A 119 17.18 30.26 9.89
N HIS A 120 17.96 30.03 8.84
CA HIS A 120 17.66 28.99 7.85
C HIS A 120 18.71 27.88 7.87
N TRP A 121 18.23 26.64 7.94
CA TRP A 121 19.03 25.43 7.86
C TRP A 121 18.88 24.80 6.48
N SER A 122 19.90 24.99 5.64
CA SER A 122 19.98 24.28 4.35
C SER A 122 20.52 22.86 4.55
N VAL A 123 19.79 21.89 4.02
CA VAL A 123 20.11 20.46 4.02
C VAL A 123 20.12 19.97 2.58
N SER A 124 21.19 19.29 2.18
CA SER A 124 21.29 18.60 0.90
C SER A 124 21.34 17.09 1.13
N PHE A 125 20.43 16.38 0.46
CA PHE A 125 20.37 14.93 0.38
C PHE A 125 21.04 14.47 -0.92
N PRO A 126 21.76 13.34 -0.88
CA PRO A 126 22.43 12.82 -2.06
C PRO A 126 21.42 12.40 -3.13
N GLU A 127 21.73 12.73 -4.38
CA GLU A 127 21.00 12.22 -5.54
C GLU A 127 21.68 10.97 -6.10
N THR A 128 20.91 10.02 -6.61
CA THR A 128 21.39 8.78 -7.25
C THR A 128 20.74 8.60 -8.62
N ASP A 129 21.23 7.66 -9.44
CA ASP A 129 20.60 7.35 -10.73
C ASP A 129 19.30 6.53 -10.62
N GLU A 130 18.95 6.09 -9.41
CA GLU A 130 17.71 5.35 -9.15
C GLU A 130 16.48 6.23 -9.37
N TRP A 131 15.32 5.58 -9.53
CA TRP A 131 14.03 6.22 -9.65
C TRP A 131 12.95 5.48 -8.85
N PRO A 132 11.99 6.20 -8.24
CA PRO A 132 10.78 5.59 -7.72
C PRO A 132 9.94 5.01 -8.86
N GLY A 133 9.15 3.99 -8.56
CA GLY A 133 8.24 3.37 -9.53
C GLY A 133 8.86 2.29 -10.42
N GLU A 134 10.10 1.87 -10.11
CA GLU A 134 10.80 0.74 -10.73
C GLU A 134 10.38 -0.63 -10.16
N GLY A 135 9.42 -0.66 -9.22
CA GLY A 135 8.79 -1.90 -8.74
C GLY A 135 9.61 -2.69 -7.71
N ARG A 136 10.66 -2.09 -7.13
CA ARG A 136 11.39 -2.70 -6.01
C ARG A 136 10.60 -2.47 -4.70
N PRO A 137 10.59 -3.43 -3.76
CA PRO A 137 9.91 -3.25 -2.47
C PRO A 137 10.53 -2.12 -1.65
N LEU A 138 9.76 -1.57 -0.70
CA LEU A 138 10.33 -0.70 0.32
C LEU A 138 11.23 -1.51 1.26
N PRO A 139 12.28 -0.91 1.83
CA PRO A 139 13.01 -1.51 2.94
C PRO A 139 12.04 -1.92 4.07
N SER A 140 12.34 -3.04 4.72
CA SER A 140 11.66 -3.42 5.97
C SER A 140 11.91 -2.36 7.05
N ILE A 141 11.05 -2.31 8.07
CA ILE A 141 11.20 -1.37 9.19
C ILE A 141 12.58 -1.52 9.86
N THR A 142 13.08 -2.75 10.01
CA THR A 142 14.41 -3.01 10.57
C THR A 142 15.53 -2.45 9.69
N GLU A 143 15.41 -2.58 8.37
CA GLU A 143 16.36 -2.00 7.41
C GLU A 143 16.30 -0.47 7.44
N SER A 144 15.10 0.12 7.50
CA SER A 144 14.91 1.57 7.65
C SER A 144 15.52 2.10 8.94
N ILE A 145 15.31 1.44 10.08
CA ILE A 145 15.93 1.83 11.37
C ILE A 145 17.46 1.79 11.26
N ARG A 146 18.00 0.71 10.70
CA ARG A 146 19.45 0.58 10.48
C ARG A 146 19.98 1.68 9.56
N ALA A 147 19.30 1.95 8.44
CA ALA A 147 19.66 2.98 7.48
C ALA A 147 19.62 4.38 8.10
N ALA A 148 18.56 4.71 8.83
CA ALA A 148 18.41 5.97 9.56
C ALA A 148 19.56 6.16 10.58
N ALA A 149 19.84 5.14 11.40
CA ALA A 149 20.93 5.19 12.37
C ALA A 149 22.29 5.39 11.69
N LEU A 150 22.56 4.68 10.58
CA LEU A 150 23.79 4.86 9.80
C LEU A 150 23.89 6.27 9.20
N GLN A 151 22.78 6.84 8.71
CA GLN A 151 22.74 8.18 8.14
C GLN A 151 23.03 9.25 9.21
N VAL A 152 22.39 9.14 10.38
CA VAL A 152 22.64 10.05 11.52
C VAL A 152 24.09 9.95 12.00
N LEU A 153 24.63 8.73 12.15
CA LEU A 153 26.03 8.53 12.54
C LEU A 153 27.01 9.12 11.52
N ARG A 154 26.77 8.91 10.22
CA ARG A 154 27.59 9.49 9.15
C ARG A 154 27.51 11.01 9.17
N TYR A 155 26.32 11.59 9.29
CA TYR A 155 26.11 13.03 9.38
C TYR A 155 26.90 13.63 10.56
N ALA A 156 26.79 13.02 11.74
CA ALA A 156 27.53 13.44 12.94
C ALA A 156 29.06 13.36 12.75
N LEU A 157 29.57 12.28 12.14
CA LEU A 157 31.01 12.11 11.91
C LEU A 157 31.58 13.05 10.85
N VAL A 158 30.81 13.35 9.79
CA VAL A 158 31.21 14.33 8.76
C VAL A 158 31.28 15.72 9.37
N TRP A 159 30.24 16.13 10.10
CA TRP A 159 30.23 17.40 10.80
C TRP A 159 31.36 17.50 11.82
N TRP A 160 31.68 16.41 12.53
CA TRP A 160 32.81 16.34 13.45
C TRP A 160 34.13 16.59 12.74
N LYS A 161 34.36 15.88 11.63
CA LYS A 161 35.58 16.00 10.83
C LYS A 161 35.81 17.43 10.35
N GLN A 162 34.75 18.16 10.01
CA GLN A 162 34.83 19.56 9.56
C GLN A 162 35.20 20.54 10.69
N ARG A 163 35.07 20.15 11.96
CA ARG A 163 35.29 21.00 13.15
C ARG A 163 36.40 20.48 14.08
N GLN A 164 37.13 19.46 13.62
CA GLN A 164 38.21 18.84 14.38
C GLN A 164 39.27 19.90 14.73
N GLY A 165 39.63 19.99 16.01
CA GLY A 165 40.57 20.99 16.53
C GLY A 165 39.94 22.31 17.03
N VAL A 166 38.68 22.62 16.67
CA VAL A 166 37.96 23.81 17.17
C VAL A 166 37.24 23.52 18.50
N ARG A 167 36.86 22.26 18.74
CA ARG A 167 36.09 21.81 19.91
C ARG A 167 36.64 20.47 20.48
N PRO A 168 37.90 20.39 20.96
CA PRO A 168 38.53 19.12 21.34
C PRO A 168 37.76 18.31 22.40
N GLU A 169 36.90 18.97 23.19
CA GLU A 169 36.03 18.34 24.21
C GLU A 169 35.11 17.23 23.67
N PHE A 170 34.85 17.20 22.36
CA PHE A 170 33.98 16.21 21.72
C PHE A 170 34.75 15.15 20.90
N ASP A 171 36.09 15.17 20.86
CA ASP A 171 36.89 14.14 20.13
C ASP A 171 36.67 12.73 20.70
N GLY A 172 36.49 12.61 22.02
CA GLY A 172 36.14 11.35 22.69
C GLY A 172 34.77 10.81 22.26
N VAL A 173 33.79 11.70 22.03
CA VAL A 173 32.46 11.35 21.50
C VAL A 173 32.58 10.81 20.08
N ALA A 174 33.36 11.48 19.22
CA ALA A 174 33.57 11.03 17.86
C ALA A 174 34.22 9.64 17.78
N GLN A 175 35.15 9.32 18.69
CA GLN A 175 35.74 7.97 18.76
C GLN A 175 34.69 6.91 19.14
N GLN A 176 33.78 7.20 20.08
CA GLN A 176 32.67 6.32 20.42
C GLN A 176 31.69 6.12 19.24
N LEU A 177 31.32 7.20 18.55
CA LEU A 177 30.46 7.15 17.36
C LEU A 177 31.11 6.35 16.21
N ARG A 178 32.43 6.49 16.00
CA ARG A 178 33.18 5.65 15.05
C ARG A 178 33.15 4.18 15.44
N GLY A 179 33.26 3.87 16.73
CA GLY A 179 33.13 2.51 17.25
C GLY A 179 31.74 1.91 17.00
N LEU A 180 30.68 2.67 17.26
CA LEU A 180 29.29 2.30 16.96
C LEU A 180 29.07 2.09 15.47
N LEU A 181 29.53 3.03 14.62
CA LEU A 181 29.43 2.91 13.17
C LEU A 181 30.14 1.64 12.65
N LYS A 182 31.36 1.35 13.14
CA LYS A 182 32.08 0.11 12.78
C LYS A 182 31.32 -1.15 13.18
N ARG A 183 30.69 -1.17 14.36
CA ARG A 183 29.84 -2.29 14.80
C ARG A 183 28.63 -2.47 13.88
N MET A 184 27.94 -1.39 13.54
CA MET A 184 26.75 -1.43 12.67
C MET A 184 27.06 -1.80 11.22
N LEU A 185 28.25 -1.47 10.70
CA LEU A 185 28.70 -1.84 9.36
C LEU A 185 29.28 -3.26 9.27
N SER A 186 29.52 -3.93 10.41
CA SER A 186 30.17 -5.25 10.40
C SER A 186 29.23 -6.34 9.86
N PRO A 187 29.66 -7.19 8.91
CA PRO A 187 28.80 -8.21 8.28
C PRO A 187 28.36 -9.33 9.23
N ARG A 188 29.02 -9.48 10.40
CA ARG A 188 28.64 -10.40 11.49
C ARG A 188 27.47 -9.90 12.36
N SER A 189 26.99 -8.66 12.16
CA SER A 189 25.81 -8.12 12.86
C SER A 189 24.46 -8.61 12.28
N SER A 190 24.50 -9.58 11.36
CA SER A 190 23.34 -10.26 10.76
C SER A 190 22.79 -11.42 11.61
N GLN A 191 23.42 -11.75 12.73
CA GLN A 191 22.80 -12.55 13.81
C GLN A 191 22.45 -11.62 14.97
N PRO A 192 21.18 -11.54 15.43
CA PRO A 192 20.87 -10.90 16.70
C PRO A 192 21.40 -11.82 17.81
N GLY A 193 22.62 -11.56 18.26
CA GLY A 193 23.06 -12.03 19.56
C GLY A 193 22.23 -11.33 20.62
N GLY A 194 21.14 -11.97 21.06
CA GLY A 194 20.62 -12.01 22.42
C GLY A 194 20.32 -10.74 23.22
N ILE A 195 20.57 -9.52 22.73
CA ILE A 195 20.29 -8.29 23.49
C ILE A 195 18.80 -7.93 23.30
N PRO A 196 17.96 -7.96 24.35
CA PRO A 196 16.57 -7.52 24.28
C PRO A 196 16.49 -6.06 23.78
N ALA A 197 15.50 -5.75 22.93
CA ALA A 197 15.31 -4.41 22.37
C ALA A 197 15.27 -3.28 23.43
N ARG A 198 14.77 -3.61 24.63
CA ARG A 198 14.75 -2.70 25.80
C ARG A 198 16.14 -2.35 26.30
N GLU A 199 17.05 -3.32 26.42
CA GLU A 199 18.43 -3.07 26.86
C GLU A 199 19.20 -2.21 25.85
N LEU A 200 18.96 -2.41 24.55
CA LEU A 200 19.52 -1.54 23.51
C LEU A 200 18.98 -0.11 23.63
N ALA A 201 17.67 0.05 23.86
CA ALA A 201 17.06 1.36 24.06
C ALA A 201 17.62 2.07 25.31
N ASP A 202 17.82 1.34 26.41
CA ASP A 202 18.37 1.89 27.65
C ASP A 202 19.85 2.28 27.49
N GLY A 203 20.62 1.49 26.76
CA GLY A 203 22.00 1.83 26.38
C GLY A 203 22.08 3.10 25.52
N LEU A 204 21.18 3.27 24.55
CA LEU A 204 21.06 4.49 23.74
C LEU A 204 20.62 5.69 24.57
N SER A 205 19.65 5.52 25.47
CA SER A 205 19.20 6.57 26.40
C SER A 205 20.35 7.04 27.29
N SER A 206 21.07 6.09 27.90
CA SER A 206 22.24 6.38 28.74
C SER A 206 23.35 7.11 27.96
N LEU A 207 23.57 6.75 26.70
CA LEU A 207 24.50 7.47 25.83
C LEU A 207 24.02 8.89 25.56
N LEU A 208 22.76 9.07 25.22
CA LEU A 208 22.16 10.39 24.97
C LEU A 208 22.28 11.30 26.19
N ASP A 209 22.06 10.77 27.41
CA ASP A 209 22.18 11.53 28.65
C ASP A 209 23.62 11.95 28.96
N ARG A 210 24.61 11.07 28.67
CA ARG A 210 26.03 11.45 28.74
C ARG A 210 26.36 12.54 27.73
N LEU A 211 25.85 12.45 26.51
CA LEU A 211 26.06 13.44 25.48
C LEU A 211 25.40 14.79 25.84
N ARG A 212 24.21 14.78 26.47
CA ARG A 212 23.57 15.98 27.02
C ARG A 212 24.42 16.65 28.07
N ALA A 213 25.01 15.85 28.98
CA ALA A 213 25.88 16.37 30.03
C ALA A 213 27.18 16.99 29.50
N LEU A 214 27.69 16.50 28.36
CA LEU A 214 28.85 17.06 27.67
C LEU A 214 28.50 18.31 26.86
N ALA A 215 27.29 18.36 26.29
CA ALA A 215 26.83 19.48 25.48
C ALA A 215 26.36 20.69 26.31
N ARG A 216 26.84 20.88 27.55
CA ARG A 216 26.59 22.04 28.46
C ARG A 216 27.20 23.36 27.94
N GLY A 217 27.20 23.58 26.63
CA GLY A 217 27.58 24.84 25.99
C GLY A 217 26.36 25.71 25.70
N ASP A 218 26.61 27.00 25.44
CA ASP A 218 25.59 27.92 24.95
C ASP A 218 25.22 27.57 23.50
N PHE A 219 24.19 26.74 23.30
CA PHE A 219 23.65 26.41 21.98
C PHE A 219 23.08 27.63 21.23
N GLU A 220 22.81 28.73 21.93
CA GLU A 220 22.41 29.99 21.29
C GLU A 220 23.63 30.69 20.66
N ALA A 221 24.84 30.45 21.19
CA ALA A 221 26.08 30.98 20.63
C ALA A 221 26.50 30.27 19.33
N ASP A 222 26.20 28.98 19.18
CA ASP A 222 26.64 28.13 18.05
C ASP A 222 25.47 27.38 17.39
N ALA A 223 24.90 27.99 16.34
CA ALA A 223 23.78 27.43 15.58
C ALA A 223 24.10 26.07 14.92
N HIS A 224 25.36 25.83 14.53
CA HIS A 224 25.74 24.57 13.91
C HIS A 224 25.78 23.43 14.93
N LEU A 225 26.26 23.69 16.14
CA LEU A 225 26.21 22.73 17.25
C LEU A 225 24.76 22.42 17.64
N ARG A 226 23.91 23.45 17.74
CA ARG A 226 22.48 23.30 18.04
C ARG A 226 21.76 22.40 17.03
N ARG A 227 21.94 22.65 15.73
CA ARG A 227 21.31 21.84 14.65
C ARG A 227 21.81 20.41 14.63
N MET A 228 23.11 20.19 14.85
CA MET A 228 23.66 18.84 14.99
C MET A 228 23.02 18.11 16.17
N TRP A 229 22.91 18.79 17.32
CA TRP A 229 22.28 18.23 18.50
C TRP A 229 20.82 17.82 18.23
N ILE A 230 20.04 18.67 17.56
CA ILE A 230 18.65 18.37 17.17
C ILE A 230 18.58 17.08 16.33
N VAL A 231 19.45 16.89 15.34
CA VAL A 231 19.47 15.66 14.50
C VAL A 231 19.83 14.42 15.31
N LEU A 232 20.86 14.51 16.15
CA LEU A 232 21.32 13.41 17.01
C LEU A 232 20.24 13.00 18.00
N GLU A 233 19.63 13.97 18.69
CA GLU A 233 18.56 13.74 19.64
C GLU A 233 17.32 13.18 18.96
N PHE A 234 16.89 13.75 17.83
CA PHE A 234 15.77 13.25 17.03
C PHE A 234 15.97 11.79 16.62
N GLY A 235 17.12 11.46 16.03
CA GLY A 235 17.45 10.10 15.61
C GLY A 235 17.48 9.12 16.78
N ALA A 236 18.11 9.49 17.89
CA ALA A 236 18.20 8.64 19.08
C ALA A 236 16.83 8.40 19.72
N ILE A 237 16.05 9.45 19.96
CA ILE A 237 14.73 9.37 20.60
C ILE A 237 13.76 8.56 19.74
N THR A 238 13.77 8.77 18.42
CA THR A 238 12.90 8.00 17.51
C THR A 238 13.24 6.50 17.56
N VAL A 239 14.53 6.14 17.55
CA VAL A 239 14.95 4.74 17.67
C VAL A 239 14.61 4.15 19.03
N ILE A 240 14.86 4.89 20.12
CA ILE A 240 14.49 4.49 21.49
C ILE A 240 12.99 4.19 21.57
N GLY A 241 12.16 5.09 21.06
CA GLY A 241 10.70 4.92 21.07
C GLY A 241 10.24 3.70 20.28
N ILE A 242 10.77 3.51 19.06
CA ILE A 242 10.49 2.34 18.23
C ILE A 242 10.85 1.03 18.93
N LEU A 243 12.00 0.99 19.62
CA LEU A 243 12.44 -0.20 20.36
C LEU A 243 11.59 -0.45 21.61
N ARG A 244 11.27 0.59 22.38
CA ARG A 244 10.48 0.49 23.63
C ARG A 244 9.03 0.11 23.38
N ASP A 245 8.41 0.67 22.35
CA ASP A 245 7.01 0.43 21.99
C ASP A 245 6.84 -0.78 21.06
N GLY A 246 7.91 -1.54 20.76
CA GLY A 246 7.83 -2.78 19.99
C GLY A 246 7.47 -2.59 18.51
N LEU A 247 7.77 -1.42 17.94
CA LEU A 247 7.46 -1.06 16.55
C LEU A 247 8.49 -1.58 15.54
N HIS A 248 9.09 -2.74 15.83
CA HIS A 248 10.12 -3.37 15.01
C HIS A 248 9.76 -4.83 14.70
N GLY A 249 10.22 -5.33 13.55
CA GLY A 249 9.95 -6.69 13.11
C GLY A 249 8.56 -6.88 12.44
N PRO A 250 8.19 -8.14 12.15
CA PRO A 250 7.01 -8.47 11.33
C PRO A 250 5.66 -8.09 11.95
N SER A 251 5.61 -7.92 13.28
CA SER A 251 4.40 -7.58 14.03
C SER A 251 4.28 -6.09 14.37
N ALA A 252 5.15 -5.23 13.82
CA ALA A 252 5.13 -3.80 14.07
C ALA A 252 3.77 -3.19 13.70
N ASN A 253 3.11 -2.54 14.66
CA ASN A 253 1.81 -1.93 14.47
C ASN A 253 1.85 -0.43 14.80
N PHE A 254 2.06 0.40 13.79
CA PHE A 254 2.05 1.86 13.94
C PHE A 254 0.65 2.41 14.25
N GLU A 255 -0.43 1.72 13.87
CA GLU A 255 -1.79 2.16 14.18
C GLU A 255 -2.09 2.12 15.68
N ALA A 256 -1.34 1.35 16.47
CA ALA A 256 -1.48 1.35 17.93
C ALA A 256 -1.16 2.73 18.56
N LEU A 257 -0.48 3.60 17.81
CA LEU A 257 -0.14 4.97 18.22
C LEU A 257 -1.08 6.02 17.62
N ASP A 258 -2.23 5.65 17.06
CA ASP A 258 -3.16 6.60 16.42
C ASP A 258 -3.62 7.70 17.39
N GLU A 259 -3.98 7.33 18.62
CA GLU A 259 -4.47 8.27 19.66
C GLU A 259 -3.37 9.17 20.25
N VAL A 260 -2.10 8.90 19.96
CA VAL A 260 -0.98 9.63 20.57
C VAL A 260 -0.56 10.75 19.63
N GLU A 261 -0.49 11.97 20.15
CA GLU A 261 0.07 13.12 19.44
C GLU A 261 1.58 12.93 19.25
N TYR A 262 2.10 13.26 18.08
CA TYR A 262 3.50 12.97 17.70
C TYR A 262 4.56 13.61 18.62
N CYS A 263 4.41 14.88 18.98
CA CYS A 263 5.30 15.55 19.94
C CYS A 263 5.19 14.95 21.34
N ASP A 264 3.99 14.56 21.76
CA ASP A 264 3.80 13.87 23.05
C ASP A 264 4.45 12.49 23.07
N TRP A 265 4.42 11.76 21.95
CA TRP A 265 5.16 10.52 21.80
C TRP A 265 6.69 10.75 21.90
N LEU A 266 7.21 11.80 21.27
CA LEU A 266 8.63 12.17 21.38
C LEU A 266 9.00 12.51 22.84
N ARG A 267 8.17 13.30 23.54
CA ARG A 267 8.37 13.64 24.96
C ARG A 267 8.34 12.41 25.86
N LYS A 268 7.39 11.50 25.65
CA LYS A 268 7.28 10.22 26.37
C LYS A 268 8.60 9.44 26.33
N HIS A 269 9.32 9.51 25.22
CA HIS A 269 10.60 8.81 25.03
C HIS A 269 11.84 9.65 25.38
N GLY A 270 11.64 10.85 25.92
CA GLY A 270 12.68 11.68 26.51
C GLY A 270 13.16 12.83 25.61
N ALA A 271 12.42 13.24 24.59
CA ALA A 271 12.77 14.41 23.79
C ALA A 271 12.84 15.70 24.62
N SER A 272 13.82 16.56 24.31
CA SER A 272 13.88 17.92 24.86
C SER A 272 12.85 18.84 24.18
N GLU A 273 12.35 19.86 24.90
CA GLU A 273 11.47 20.88 24.30
C GLU A 273 12.13 21.61 23.12
N ARG A 274 13.46 21.75 23.14
CA ARG A 274 14.20 22.32 22.00
C ARG A 274 14.06 21.45 20.75
N MET A 275 14.15 20.12 20.88
CA MET A 275 14.00 19.22 19.73
C MET A 275 12.55 19.24 19.23
N VAL A 276 11.57 19.18 20.13
CA VAL A 276 10.14 19.17 19.79
C VAL A 276 9.70 20.48 19.12
N SER A 277 10.23 21.62 19.56
CA SER A 277 9.94 22.94 18.97
C SER A 277 10.79 23.30 17.73
N SER A 278 11.74 22.42 17.36
CA SER A 278 12.70 22.68 16.28
C SER A 278 12.06 22.81 14.90
N GLY A 279 12.77 23.46 13.98
CA GLY A 279 12.37 23.54 12.59
C GLY A 279 12.21 22.16 11.92
N LEU A 280 12.96 21.15 12.34
CA LEU A 280 12.85 19.78 11.80
C LEU A 280 11.47 19.16 12.08
N ILE A 281 10.98 19.28 13.31
CA ILE A 281 9.67 18.76 13.69
C ILE A 281 8.56 19.60 13.04
N ARG A 282 8.71 20.93 13.07
CA ARG A 282 7.77 21.85 12.44
C ARG A 282 7.64 21.64 10.92
N ALA A 283 8.74 21.32 10.24
CA ALA A 283 8.73 20.98 8.81
C ALA A 283 7.78 19.82 8.49
N PHE A 284 7.69 18.80 9.37
CA PHE A 284 6.72 17.73 9.19
C PHE A 284 5.28 18.22 9.32
N TYR A 285 4.96 19.01 10.34
CA TYR A 285 3.61 19.56 10.53
C TYR A 285 3.18 20.45 9.36
N HIS A 286 4.10 21.25 8.82
CA HIS A 286 3.83 22.11 7.67
C HIS A 286 3.69 21.32 6.37
N LEU A 287 4.52 20.29 6.15
CA LEU A 287 4.38 19.39 5.00
C LEU A 287 3.03 18.66 4.99
N ALA A 288 2.50 18.36 6.18
CA ALA A 288 1.23 17.67 6.37
C ALA A 288 0.03 18.59 6.68
N PHE A 289 0.21 19.92 6.64
CA PHE A 289 -0.79 20.94 7.00
C PHE A 289 -1.55 20.65 8.30
N CYS A 290 -0.85 20.15 9.32
CA CYS A 290 -1.45 19.78 10.60
C CYS A 290 -0.97 20.65 11.76
N ASP A 291 -0.50 21.86 11.48
CA ASP A 291 -0.08 22.80 12.51
C ASP A 291 -1.29 23.21 13.38
N GLY A 292 -1.09 23.20 14.70
CA GLY A 292 -2.14 23.37 15.71
C GLY A 292 -3.12 22.20 15.89
N ALA A 293 -3.45 21.44 14.83
CA ALA A 293 -4.37 20.29 14.91
C ALA A 293 -3.71 19.01 15.45
N GLY A 294 -2.38 18.92 15.36
CA GLY A 294 -1.62 17.75 15.78
C GLY A 294 -1.59 16.64 14.72
N ALA A 295 -0.72 15.65 14.93
CA ALA A 295 -0.60 14.49 14.05
C ALA A 295 -0.54 13.19 14.86
N GLY A 296 -1.23 12.15 14.39
CA GLY A 296 -1.09 10.82 14.98
C GLY A 296 0.35 10.30 14.89
N ALA A 297 0.95 9.93 16.02
CA ALA A 297 2.36 9.61 16.14
C ALA A 297 2.79 8.46 15.23
N GLY A 298 1.97 7.41 15.12
CA GLY A 298 2.25 6.26 14.26
C GLY A 298 2.46 6.64 12.80
N LEU A 299 1.58 7.50 12.26
CA LEU A 299 1.66 7.98 10.88
C LEU A 299 2.86 8.92 10.70
N ALA A 300 3.12 9.81 11.66
CA ALA A 300 4.25 10.72 11.62
C ALA A 300 5.59 9.98 11.57
N ILE A 301 5.77 8.98 12.43
CA ILE A 301 6.96 8.11 12.44
C ILE A 301 7.12 7.39 11.11
N LEU A 302 6.03 6.78 10.60
CA LEU A 302 6.06 6.07 9.32
C LEU A 302 6.40 7.01 8.15
N GLY A 303 5.84 8.22 8.13
CA GLY A 303 6.13 9.25 7.13
C GLY A 303 7.59 9.68 7.15
N MET A 304 8.13 9.99 8.34
CA MET A 304 9.52 10.40 8.51
C MET A 304 10.51 9.27 8.15
N LEU A 305 10.22 8.03 8.56
CA LEU A 305 11.03 6.86 8.17
C LEU A 305 11.06 6.70 6.65
N ARG A 306 9.90 6.75 5.98
CA ARG A 306 9.82 6.65 4.51
C ARG A 306 10.56 7.78 3.81
N MET A 307 10.36 9.01 4.26
CA MET A 307 10.99 10.20 3.68
C MET A 307 12.52 10.11 3.70
N PHE A 308 13.12 9.69 4.82
CA PHE A 308 14.59 9.68 4.93
C PHE A 308 15.26 8.38 4.47
N THR A 309 14.56 7.25 4.50
CA THR A 309 15.18 5.93 4.28
C THR A 309 14.68 5.19 3.05
N CYS A 310 13.56 5.62 2.46
CA CYS A 310 12.93 4.91 1.35
C CYS A 310 12.87 5.71 0.03
N TYR A 311 13.39 6.94 0.00
CA TYR A 311 13.42 7.71 -1.25
C TYR A 311 14.41 7.10 -2.26
N ARG A 312 14.10 7.22 -3.55
CA ARG A 312 14.98 6.81 -4.64
C ARG A 312 15.28 7.98 -5.56
N GLY A 313 16.53 8.08 -5.99
CA GLY A 313 17.00 9.12 -6.90
C GLY A 313 17.16 10.48 -6.26
N ALA A 314 16.12 11.04 -5.64
CA ALA A 314 16.16 12.30 -4.90
C ALA A 314 15.06 12.30 -3.83
N ILE A 315 15.23 13.08 -2.76
CA ILE A 315 14.23 13.17 -1.70
C ILE A 315 12.95 13.87 -2.18
N PHE A 316 13.08 14.84 -3.10
CA PHE A 316 11.99 15.56 -3.74
C PHE A 316 12.07 15.47 -5.26
N TYR A 317 10.92 15.61 -5.92
CA TYR A 317 10.78 15.69 -7.36
C TYR A 317 9.85 16.85 -7.72
N LYS A 318 10.35 17.78 -8.53
CA LYS A 318 9.57 18.87 -9.12
C LYS A 318 9.04 18.41 -10.48
N MET A 319 7.88 18.90 -10.88
CA MET A 319 7.35 18.67 -12.22
C MET A 319 7.98 19.68 -13.19
N ARG A 320 8.28 19.24 -14.42
CA ARG A 320 8.87 20.12 -15.45
C ARG A 320 7.85 21.12 -15.97
N ALA A 321 6.56 20.83 -15.83
CA ALA A 321 5.44 21.71 -16.11
C ALA A 321 4.46 21.65 -14.93
N GLY A 322 3.25 22.22 -15.06
CA GLY A 322 2.20 22.10 -14.06
C GLY A 322 1.69 20.66 -13.90
N MET A 323 1.04 20.37 -12.77
CA MET A 323 0.51 19.04 -12.46
C MET A 323 -0.59 18.62 -13.45
N GLY A 324 -1.40 19.55 -13.93
CA GLY A 324 -2.40 19.39 -14.97
C GLY A 324 -1.84 18.70 -16.20
N GLU A 325 -0.79 19.26 -16.83
CA GLU A 325 -0.14 18.66 -18.01
C GLU A 325 0.85 17.53 -17.70
N THR A 326 1.40 17.47 -16.48
CA THR A 326 2.39 16.45 -16.09
C THR A 326 1.73 15.13 -15.64
N VAL A 327 0.53 15.21 -15.05
CA VAL A 327 -0.15 14.07 -14.40
C VAL A 327 -1.51 13.83 -15.03
N PHE A 328 -2.38 14.84 -15.06
CA PHE A 328 -3.81 14.64 -15.34
C PHE A 328 -4.16 14.60 -16.82
N ALA A 329 -3.52 15.41 -17.66
CA ALA A 329 -3.69 15.33 -19.11
C ALA A 329 -3.19 13.98 -19.66
N PRO A 330 -1.98 13.46 -19.28
CA PRO A 330 -1.57 12.10 -19.62
C PRO A 330 -2.58 11.02 -19.23
N LEU A 331 -3.07 11.07 -17.99
CA LEU A 331 -4.05 10.10 -17.52
C LEU A 331 -5.37 10.19 -18.28
N TYR A 332 -5.89 11.39 -18.51
CA TYR A 332 -7.09 11.61 -19.31
C TYR A 332 -6.93 11.04 -20.73
N GLU A 333 -5.84 11.37 -21.42
CA GLU A 333 -5.57 10.90 -22.77
C GLU A 333 -5.54 9.37 -22.83
N VAL A 334 -4.79 8.71 -21.94
CA VAL A 334 -4.69 7.25 -21.90
C VAL A 334 -6.03 6.62 -21.54
N LEU A 335 -6.73 7.12 -20.52
CA LEU A 335 -8.02 6.57 -20.11
C LEU A 335 -9.07 6.70 -21.21
N ARG A 336 -9.11 7.84 -21.93
CA ARG A 336 -9.99 8.02 -23.09
C ARG A 336 -9.66 7.03 -24.21
N ARG A 337 -8.37 6.81 -24.52
CA ARG A 337 -7.92 5.79 -25.49
C ARG A 337 -8.29 4.36 -25.06
N ARG A 338 -8.43 4.12 -23.75
CA ARG A 338 -8.86 2.83 -23.19
C ARG A 338 -10.38 2.66 -23.12
N GLY A 339 -11.17 3.64 -23.59
CA GLY A 339 -12.63 3.59 -23.64
C GLY A 339 -13.33 4.11 -22.38
N VAL A 340 -12.61 4.75 -21.44
CA VAL A 340 -13.24 5.43 -20.31
C VAL A 340 -13.97 6.67 -20.81
N ARG A 341 -15.24 6.81 -20.44
CA ARG A 341 -16.07 7.97 -20.76
C ARG A 341 -15.91 9.06 -19.70
N PHE A 342 -15.89 10.32 -20.12
CA PHE A 342 -15.85 11.47 -19.22
C PHE A 342 -17.08 12.34 -19.45
N GLU A 343 -17.91 12.47 -18.43
CA GLU A 343 -19.10 13.32 -18.41
C GLU A 343 -18.77 14.58 -17.58
N PHE A 344 -18.19 15.58 -18.26
CA PHE A 344 -17.92 16.89 -17.67
C PHE A 344 -19.21 17.68 -17.40
N PHE A 345 -19.13 18.68 -16.53
CA PHE A 345 -20.25 19.52 -16.11
C PHE A 345 -21.35 18.76 -15.37
N HIS A 346 -21.03 17.61 -14.78
CA HIS A 346 -21.96 16.77 -14.05
C HIS A 346 -21.65 16.84 -12.55
N ARG A 347 -22.33 17.73 -11.84
CA ARG A 347 -22.18 17.88 -10.39
C ARG A 347 -23.08 16.90 -9.66
N VAL A 348 -22.49 15.98 -8.90
CA VAL A 348 -23.23 15.12 -7.98
C VAL A 348 -23.88 15.98 -6.89
N GLN A 349 -25.20 15.84 -6.74
CA GLN A 349 -25.98 16.54 -5.73
C GLN A 349 -26.34 15.62 -4.57
N ARG A 350 -26.76 14.38 -4.85
CA ARG A 350 -27.16 13.40 -3.82
C ARG A 350 -26.90 11.97 -4.25
N LEU A 351 -26.56 11.13 -3.27
CA LEU A 351 -26.58 9.67 -3.33
C LEU A 351 -27.80 9.18 -2.54
N GLU A 352 -28.72 8.51 -3.23
CA GLU A 352 -29.98 8.04 -2.64
C GLU A 352 -29.97 6.52 -2.54
N LEU A 353 -30.30 6.01 -1.35
CA LEU A 353 -30.26 4.59 -1.02
C LEU A 353 -31.51 3.84 -1.51
N SER A 354 -31.37 2.53 -1.65
CA SER A 354 -32.51 1.61 -1.79
C SER A 354 -33.36 1.60 -0.52
N THR A 355 -34.61 1.13 -0.62
CA THR A 355 -35.55 1.07 0.52
C THR A 355 -35.01 0.26 1.71
N ASP A 356 -34.23 -0.79 1.45
CA ASP A 356 -33.56 -1.62 2.46
C ASP A 356 -32.21 -1.05 2.94
N GLN A 357 -31.81 0.11 2.41
CA GLN A 357 -30.56 0.82 2.71
C GLN A 357 -29.27 0.01 2.44
N ALA A 358 -29.34 -1.04 1.63
CA ALA A 358 -28.18 -1.88 1.32
C ALA A 358 -27.32 -1.35 0.16
N ARG A 359 -27.90 -0.53 -0.73
CA ARG A 359 -27.30 -0.14 -2.01
C ARG A 359 -27.54 1.33 -2.33
N ILE A 360 -26.67 1.90 -3.16
CA ILE A 360 -26.97 3.14 -3.87
C ILE A 360 -27.95 2.80 -4.99
N GLU A 361 -29.17 3.32 -4.91
CA GLU A 361 -30.22 3.12 -5.91
C GLU A 361 -30.15 4.19 -6.99
N ARG A 362 -29.89 5.45 -6.59
CA ARG A 362 -29.86 6.60 -7.50
C ARG A 362 -28.69 7.54 -7.19
N VAL A 363 -28.15 8.13 -8.26
CA VAL A 363 -27.20 9.26 -8.18
C VAL A 363 -27.84 10.46 -8.86
N VAL A 364 -28.14 11.51 -8.09
CA VAL A 364 -28.74 12.75 -8.59
C VAL A 364 -27.65 13.72 -9.00
N ILE A 365 -27.73 14.22 -10.23
CA ILE A 365 -26.72 15.06 -10.86
C ILE A 365 -27.37 16.32 -11.42
N GLY A 366 -26.81 17.47 -11.05
CA GLY A 366 -27.06 18.73 -11.74
C GLY A 366 -26.08 18.89 -12.90
N ARG A 367 -26.58 18.85 -14.13
CA ARG A 367 -25.77 19.16 -15.31
C ARG A 367 -25.64 20.67 -15.44
N GLN A 368 -24.41 21.18 -15.52
CA GLN A 368 -24.13 22.62 -15.52
C GLN A 368 -24.10 23.22 -16.94
N ALA A 369 -23.72 22.43 -17.94
CA ALA A 369 -23.64 22.86 -19.34
C ALA A 369 -23.76 21.68 -20.31
N THR A 370 -24.13 21.98 -21.54
CA THR A 370 -24.38 21.00 -22.60
C THR A 370 -23.32 21.10 -23.70
N PRO A 371 -22.48 20.06 -23.91
CA PRO A 371 -21.57 20.04 -25.06
C PRO A 371 -22.32 19.96 -26.38
N ARG A 372 -22.02 20.83 -27.34
CA ARG A 372 -22.68 20.91 -28.66
C ARG A 372 -22.52 19.64 -29.49
N SER A 373 -21.37 18.98 -29.37
CA SER A 373 -21.03 17.78 -30.15
C SER A 373 -21.36 16.46 -29.45
N GLY A 374 -22.00 16.52 -28.28
CA GLY A 374 -22.23 15.35 -27.41
C GLY A 374 -21.03 15.01 -26.51
N GLU A 375 -19.80 15.28 -26.94
CA GLU A 375 -18.58 15.16 -26.13
C GLU A 375 -17.91 16.53 -25.93
N TYR A 376 -17.27 16.74 -24.78
CA TYR A 376 -16.47 17.94 -24.49
C TYR A 376 -14.98 17.58 -24.49
N GLN A 377 -14.17 18.37 -25.22
CA GLN A 377 -12.72 18.20 -25.29
C GLN A 377 -12.05 19.27 -24.43
N PRO A 378 -11.53 18.93 -23.24
CA PRO A 378 -11.12 19.91 -22.25
C PRO A 378 -9.73 20.51 -22.48
N LEU A 379 -8.88 19.84 -23.28
CA LEU A 379 -7.47 20.20 -23.39
C LEU A 379 -7.22 21.19 -24.54
N ILE A 380 -6.28 22.09 -24.32
CA ILE A 380 -5.69 23.00 -25.31
C ILE A 380 -4.22 22.65 -25.53
N ASP A 381 -3.67 22.97 -26.70
CA ASP A 381 -2.22 22.91 -26.92
C ASP A 381 -1.55 24.19 -26.44
N VAL A 382 -0.53 24.05 -25.58
CA VAL A 382 0.34 25.17 -25.18
C VAL A 382 1.79 24.74 -25.34
N GLY A 383 2.38 25.06 -26.48
CA GLY A 383 3.78 24.75 -26.78
C GLY A 383 4.01 23.26 -27.03
N GLY A 384 3.07 22.58 -27.68
CA GLY A 384 3.15 21.14 -27.96
C GLY A 384 2.79 20.25 -26.77
N LEU A 385 2.25 20.83 -25.69
CA LEU A 385 1.79 20.12 -24.51
C LEU A 385 0.26 20.23 -24.39
N PRO A 386 -0.44 19.11 -24.11
CA PRO A 386 -1.87 19.14 -23.83
C PRO A 386 -2.11 19.64 -22.41
N CYS A 387 -2.81 20.75 -22.29
CA CYS A 387 -2.98 21.50 -21.04
C CYS A 387 -4.44 21.81 -20.74
N TRP A 388 -4.76 22.02 -19.47
CA TRP A 388 -6.08 22.46 -19.02
C TRP A 388 -6.15 24.00 -19.09
N PRO A 389 -7.12 24.63 -19.79
CA PRO A 389 -7.27 26.10 -19.83
C PRO A 389 -7.65 26.73 -18.48
N GLU A 390 -7.61 28.05 -18.32
CA GLU A 390 -8.10 28.69 -17.08
C GLU A 390 -9.64 28.67 -16.92
N GLN A 391 -10.36 28.51 -18.03
CA GLN A 391 -11.82 28.54 -18.13
C GLN A 391 -12.30 27.47 -19.11
N PRO A 392 -13.57 27.02 -19.04
CA PRO A 392 -14.09 26.09 -20.02
C PRO A 392 -14.07 26.70 -21.43
N LEU A 393 -13.92 25.85 -22.43
CA LEU A 393 -13.98 26.22 -23.84
C LEU A 393 -15.44 26.46 -24.22
N TYR A 394 -15.91 27.69 -23.95
CA TYR A 394 -17.31 28.09 -24.10
C TYR A 394 -17.88 27.85 -25.50
N ASN A 395 -17.05 27.93 -26.55
CA ASN A 395 -17.46 27.65 -27.92
C ASN A 395 -17.95 26.21 -28.13
N GLN A 396 -17.54 25.26 -27.28
CA GLN A 396 -18.03 23.88 -27.30
C GLN A 396 -19.37 23.71 -26.58
N LEU A 397 -19.88 24.73 -25.87
CA LEU A 397 -21.06 24.62 -25.00
C LEU A 397 -22.26 25.36 -25.59
N VAL A 398 -23.45 24.78 -25.46
CA VAL A 398 -24.72 25.42 -25.85
C VAL A 398 -24.90 26.72 -25.07
N GLU A 399 -24.68 26.68 -23.76
CA GLU A 399 -24.80 27.82 -22.84
C GLU A 399 -23.54 28.67 -22.74
N GLY A 400 -22.56 28.46 -23.64
CA GLY A 400 -21.22 29.06 -23.57
C GLY A 400 -21.21 30.59 -23.46
N GLU A 401 -22.00 31.29 -24.28
CA GLU A 401 -22.08 32.77 -24.23
C GLU A 401 -22.74 33.29 -22.95
N ALA A 402 -23.72 32.55 -22.41
CA ALA A 402 -24.37 32.92 -21.16
C ALA A 402 -23.42 32.70 -19.98
N LEU A 403 -22.69 31.59 -19.97
CA LEU A 403 -21.66 31.27 -18.98
C LEU A 403 -20.53 32.31 -18.97
N ALA A 404 -20.02 32.68 -20.15
CA ALA A 404 -18.97 33.69 -20.28
C ALA A 404 -19.41 35.06 -19.75
N ARG A 405 -20.66 35.48 -20.03
CA ARG A 405 -21.23 36.73 -19.49
C ARG A 405 -21.49 36.68 -17.99
N HIS A 406 -21.91 35.53 -17.47
CA HIS A 406 -22.18 35.35 -16.05
C HIS A 406 -20.89 35.30 -15.22
N GLY A 407 -19.78 34.79 -15.78
CA GLY A 407 -18.53 34.61 -15.04
C GLY A 407 -18.60 33.53 -13.95
N ALA A 408 -19.48 32.54 -14.11
CA ALA A 408 -19.66 31.49 -13.12
C ALA A 408 -18.44 30.58 -13.00
N ALA A 409 -17.92 30.40 -11.78
CA ALA A 409 -16.86 29.44 -11.49
C ALA A 409 -17.43 28.02 -11.44
N LEU A 410 -17.61 27.36 -12.59
CA LEU A 410 -18.29 26.06 -12.68
C LEU A 410 -17.60 24.92 -11.92
N ALA A 411 -16.28 24.99 -11.77
CA ALA A 411 -15.51 24.03 -10.99
C ALA A 411 -15.62 24.26 -9.47
N SER A 412 -16.31 25.33 -9.04
CA SER A 412 -16.47 25.63 -7.62
C SER A 412 -17.76 25.03 -7.06
N PHE A 413 -17.68 24.36 -5.90
CA PHE A 413 -18.84 23.75 -5.25
C PHE A 413 -19.94 24.79 -4.95
N TRP A 414 -19.54 26.02 -4.66
CA TRP A 414 -20.40 27.16 -4.34
C TRP A 414 -20.92 27.94 -5.54
N SER A 415 -20.65 27.48 -6.77
CA SER A 415 -21.14 28.12 -7.98
C SER A 415 -22.66 28.34 -7.93
N GLN A 416 -23.09 29.58 -8.16
CA GLN A 416 -24.51 29.96 -8.20
C GLN A 416 -25.17 29.69 -9.56
N TRP A 417 -24.42 29.12 -10.51
CA TRP A 417 -24.97 28.78 -11.82
C TRP A 417 -25.99 27.64 -11.69
N PRO A 418 -27.25 27.86 -12.12
CA PRO A 418 -28.28 26.83 -12.01
C PRO A 418 -27.98 25.67 -12.97
N PRO A 419 -28.33 24.42 -12.60
CA PRO A 419 -28.21 23.31 -13.52
C PRO A 419 -29.16 23.51 -14.71
N VAL A 420 -28.67 23.24 -15.91
CA VAL A 420 -29.45 23.27 -17.16
C VAL A 420 -30.34 22.04 -17.29
N GLU A 421 -30.00 20.96 -16.58
CA GLU A 421 -30.74 19.71 -16.52
C GLU A 421 -30.49 19.02 -15.17
N GLN A 422 -31.55 18.42 -14.62
CA GLN A 422 -31.47 17.50 -13.49
C GLN A 422 -31.50 16.06 -14.01
N ARG A 423 -30.39 15.34 -13.87
CA ARG A 423 -30.21 13.98 -14.36
C ARG A 423 -30.12 13.01 -13.18
N THR A 424 -30.84 11.89 -13.27
CA THR A 424 -30.79 10.83 -12.27
C THR A 424 -30.24 9.58 -12.91
N LEU A 425 -29.14 9.05 -12.36
CA LEU A 425 -28.61 7.74 -12.76
C LEU A 425 -29.25 6.66 -11.90
N HIS A 426 -29.60 5.53 -12.50
CA HIS A 426 -30.29 4.42 -11.86
C HIS A 426 -29.47 3.13 -11.81
N LEU A 427 -29.53 2.42 -10.67
CA LEU A 427 -28.96 1.09 -10.52
C LEU A 427 -29.53 0.11 -11.58
N GLY A 428 -28.67 -0.70 -12.17
CA GLY A 428 -29.01 -1.69 -13.19
C GLY A 428 -29.19 -1.11 -14.61
N THR A 429 -29.39 0.21 -14.74
CA THR A 429 -29.52 0.88 -16.04
C THR A 429 -28.25 1.64 -16.37
N ASP A 430 -27.88 2.61 -15.54
CA ASP A 430 -26.74 3.51 -15.76
C ASP A 430 -25.47 3.00 -15.06
N PHE A 431 -25.63 2.34 -13.91
CA PHE A 431 -24.51 1.78 -13.17
C PHE A 431 -24.88 0.46 -12.48
N HIS A 432 -23.87 -0.37 -12.27
CA HIS A 432 -23.92 -1.57 -11.43
C HIS A 432 -23.07 -1.40 -10.15
N ARG A 433 -22.05 -0.54 -10.22
CA ARG A 433 -21.17 -0.13 -9.12
C ARG A 433 -20.96 1.38 -9.16
N VAL A 434 -20.84 1.97 -7.97
CA VAL A 434 -20.42 3.35 -7.78
C VAL A 434 -19.06 3.35 -7.13
N LEU A 435 -18.13 4.15 -7.67
CA LEU A 435 -16.87 4.47 -7.03
C LEU A 435 -16.91 5.95 -6.62
N LEU A 436 -16.92 6.22 -5.32
CA LEU A 436 -16.97 7.57 -4.77
C LEU A 436 -15.56 8.10 -4.55
N GLY A 437 -15.16 9.04 -5.41
CA GLY A 437 -13.86 9.71 -5.41
C GLY A 437 -13.87 11.15 -4.89
N ILE A 438 -15.04 11.71 -4.63
CA ILE A 438 -15.23 13.07 -4.11
C ILE A 438 -14.69 13.14 -2.67
N SER A 439 -13.93 14.19 -2.35
CA SER A 439 -13.19 14.31 -1.09
C SER A 439 -14.08 14.53 0.14
N ALA A 440 -13.54 14.22 1.32
CA ALA A 440 -14.28 14.11 2.59
C ALA A 440 -15.13 15.34 2.95
N GLY A 441 -14.68 16.55 2.65
CA GLY A 441 -15.40 17.78 3.02
C GLY A 441 -16.74 17.92 2.30
N ALA A 442 -16.93 17.31 1.12
CA ALA A 442 -18.18 17.38 0.37
C ALA A 442 -19.21 16.31 0.80
N LEU A 443 -18.79 15.26 1.52
CA LEU A 443 -19.64 14.13 1.89
C LEU A 443 -20.90 14.53 2.69
N PRO A 444 -20.86 15.50 3.64
CA PRO A 444 -22.06 15.95 4.34
C PRO A 444 -23.18 16.44 3.41
N PHE A 445 -22.83 16.97 2.23
CA PHE A 445 -23.80 17.52 1.29
C PHE A 445 -24.36 16.47 0.33
N ILE A 446 -23.53 15.52 -0.09
CA ILE A 446 -23.91 14.56 -1.15
C ILE A 446 -24.30 13.17 -0.63
N ALA A 447 -23.93 12.82 0.61
CA ALA A 447 -24.05 11.47 1.16
C ALA A 447 -24.88 11.41 2.46
N SER A 448 -25.82 12.34 2.64
CA SER A 448 -26.62 12.47 3.86
C SER A 448 -27.37 11.18 4.24
N GLU A 449 -27.94 10.45 3.27
CA GLU A 449 -28.61 9.16 3.52
C GLU A 449 -27.64 8.07 4.00
N LEU A 450 -26.43 8.00 3.42
CA LEU A 450 -25.40 7.04 3.83
C LEU A 450 -24.94 7.32 5.27
N ILE A 451 -24.77 8.61 5.60
CA ILE A 451 -24.41 9.07 6.94
C ILE A 451 -25.55 8.73 7.92
N ALA A 452 -26.81 8.96 7.56
CA ALA A 452 -27.94 8.62 8.40
C ALA A 452 -28.05 7.11 8.66
N ALA A 453 -27.83 6.27 7.63
CA ALA A 453 -27.98 4.83 7.70
C ALA A 453 -26.83 4.11 8.43
N SER A 454 -25.63 4.71 8.51
CA SER A 454 -24.43 4.01 8.98
C SER A 454 -23.67 4.78 10.08
N PRO A 455 -23.61 4.26 11.33
CA PRO A 455 -22.79 4.83 12.39
C PRO A 455 -21.32 5.00 12.01
N ARG A 456 -20.79 4.11 11.16
CA ARG A 456 -19.41 4.18 10.69
C ARG A 456 -19.18 5.43 9.82
N TRP A 457 -20.13 5.78 8.97
CA TRP A 457 -20.07 7.02 8.18
C TRP A 457 -20.20 8.26 9.05
N GLN A 458 -21.08 8.24 10.06
CA GLN A 458 -21.19 9.32 11.05
C GLN A 458 -19.86 9.55 11.77
N HIS A 459 -19.21 8.48 12.22
CA HIS A 459 -17.91 8.55 12.87
C HIS A 459 -16.82 9.06 11.92
N MET A 460 -16.81 8.62 10.66
CA MET A 460 -15.82 9.09 9.68
C MET A 460 -15.96 10.59 9.44
N VAL A 461 -17.16 11.06 9.08
CA VAL A 461 -17.42 12.48 8.77
C VAL A 461 -17.18 13.39 9.98
N LYS A 462 -17.44 12.90 11.20
CA LYS A 462 -17.19 13.66 12.43
C LYS A 462 -15.71 13.78 12.79
N ASN A 463 -14.92 12.71 12.60
CA ASN A 463 -13.57 12.62 13.17
C ASN A 463 -12.44 12.79 12.13
N VAL A 464 -12.71 12.60 10.84
CA VAL A 464 -11.73 12.84 9.78
C VAL A 464 -11.83 14.31 9.35
N GLN A 465 -11.00 15.14 9.98
CA GLN A 465 -11.02 16.60 9.79
C GLN A 465 -10.39 17.01 8.46
N THR A 466 -10.74 18.21 7.99
CA THR A 466 -10.14 18.84 6.82
C THR A 466 -9.80 20.30 7.12
N VAL A 467 -8.77 20.83 6.47
CA VAL A 467 -8.36 22.24 6.62
C VAL A 467 -8.25 22.93 5.27
N ARG A 468 -8.43 24.24 5.26
CA ARG A 468 -8.19 25.04 4.05
C ARG A 468 -6.69 25.24 3.89
N THR A 469 -6.28 25.36 2.65
CA THR A 469 -4.92 25.77 2.31
C THR A 469 -4.96 27.01 1.44
N VAL A 470 -3.85 27.74 1.41
CA VAL A 470 -3.64 28.89 0.55
C VAL A 470 -2.46 28.62 -0.38
N SER A 471 -2.54 29.13 -1.60
CA SER A 471 -1.44 29.14 -2.55
C SER A 471 -1.21 30.56 -3.09
N LEU A 472 0.05 30.94 -3.20
CA LEU A 472 0.52 32.20 -3.76
C LEU A 472 1.59 31.88 -4.81
N GLN A 473 1.52 32.52 -5.98
CA GLN A 473 2.59 32.47 -6.97
C GLN A 473 2.99 33.89 -7.37
N LEU A 474 4.30 34.14 -7.36
CA LEU A 474 4.90 35.43 -7.71
C LEU A 474 5.79 35.26 -8.94
N TRP A 475 5.57 36.10 -9.94
CA TRP A 475 6.48 36.26 -11.07
C TRP A 475 7.30 37.52 -10.84
N VAL A 476 8.62 37.40 -10.95
CA VAL A 476 9.55 38.47 -10.58
C VAL A 476 10.54 38.77 -11.67
N ASN A 477 11.01 40.03 -11.72
CA ASN A 477 11.91 40.53 -12.75
C ASN A 477 13.41 40.37 -12.43
N ALA A 478 13.74 39.56 -11.44
CA ALA A 478 15.10 39.25 -11.04
C ALA A 478 15.26 37.75 -10.74
N PRO A 479 16.44 37.15 -10.95
CA PRO A 479 16.67 35.73 -10.66
C PRO A 479 16.58 35.41 -9.16
N ILE A 480 15.92 34.31 -8.77
CA ILE A 480 15.66 33.97 -7.36
C ILE A 480 16.94 33.64 -6.56
N GLY A 481 17.97 33.08 -7.19
CA GLY A 481 19.21 32.70 -6.49
C GLY A 481 19.91 33.86 -5.75
N PRO A 482 20.30 34.95 -6.43
CA PRO A 482 20.91 36.16 -5.81
C PRO A 482 20.04 36.88 -4.76
N LEU A 483 18.79 36.46 -4.70
CA LEU A 483 17.69 37.08 -4.00
C LEU A 483 17.46 36.30 -2.68
N ALA A 484 17.39 34.98 -2.76
CA ALA A 484 17.13 34.09 -1.63
C ALA A 484 18.28 33.99 -0.62
N THR A 485 17.95 33.64 0.63
CA THR A 485 18.92 33.38 1.71
C THR A 485 19.77 32.13 1.47
N SER A 486 19.31 31.21 0.60
CA SER A 486 20.03 30.00 0.20
C SER A 486 20.01 29.86 -1.32
N VAL A 487 21.18 29.95 -1.93
CA VAL A 487 21.35 29.77 -3.38
C VAL A 487 21.14 28.31 -3.80
N ASP A 488 21.42 27.37 -2.89
CA ASP A 488 21.43 25.92 -3.17
C ASP A 488 20.13 25.21 -2.75
N ALA A 489 19.26 25.84 -1.94
CA ALA A 489 18.01 25.25 -1.43
C ALA A 489 16.76 26.01 -1.93
N PRO A 490 16.23 25.67 -3.11
CA PRO A 490 15.08 26.31 -3.73
C PRO A 490 13.73 25.82 -3.18
N VAL A 491 13.69 25.18 -1.99
CA VAL A 491 12.47 24.83 -1.26
C VAL A 491 12.70 25.16 0.21
N THR A 492 11.85 26.00 0.80
CA THR A 492 11.91 26.39 2.21
C THR A 492 10.62 25.98 2.92
N THR A 493 10.71 25.40 4.10
CA THR A 493 9.54 25.09 4.96
C THR A 493 9.82 25.42 6.43
N ALA A 494 8.93 25.06 7.35
CA ALA A 494 9.02 25.39 8.77
C ALA A 494 9.06 26.91 9.04
N TYR A 495 8.47 27.69 8.16
CA TYR A 495 8.49 29.15 8.22
C TYR A 495 7.20 29.74 8.82
N GLN A 496 6.89 31.00 8.54
CA GLN A 496 5.75 31.71 9.11
C GLN A 496 4.42 31.30 8.44
N VAL A 497 3.39 31.01 9.23
CA VAL A 497 2.01 30.79 8.75
C VAL A 497 1.35 32.11 8.31
N PRO A 498 0.45 32.12 7.31
CA PRO A 498 -0.13 30.97 6.59
C PRO A 498 0.57 30.63 5.26
N LEU A 499 1.80 31.12 5.04
CA LEU A 499 2.60 30.83 3.84
C LEU A 499 3.93 30.23 4.29
N GLU A 500 3.86 29.11 4.98
CA GLU A 500 5.00 28.53 5.68
C GLU A 500 5.93 27.70 4.78
N THR A 501 5.53 27.40 3.54
CA THR A 501 6.35 26.68 2.56
C THR A 501 6.48 27.47 1.26
N TRP A 502 7.71 27.60 0.75
CA TRP A 502 8.08 28.33 -0.46
C TRP A 502 8.95 27.47 -1.36
N ALA A 503 8.86 27.64 -2.67
CA ALA A 503 9.83 27.10 -3.61
C ALA A 503 10.10 28.03 -4.78
N ASP A 504 11.37 28.05 -5.20
CA ASP A 504 11.77 28.57 -6.50
C ASP A 504 11.33 27.57 -7.58
N MET A 505 10.49 28.06 -8.47
CA MET A 505 9.91 27.36 -9.62
C MET A 505 10.36 28.00 -10.94
N SER A 506 11.48 28.71 -10.96
CA SER A 506 12.01 29.39 -12.15
C SER A 506 12.33 28.42 -13.30
N HIS A 507 12.43 27.11 -13.04
CA HIS A 507 12.53 26.08 -14.07
C HIS A 507 11.27 25.99 -14.95
N LEU A 508 10.14 26.59 -14.54
CA LEU A 508 8.91 26.68 -15.32
C LEU A 508 8.92 27.81 -16.36
N ILE A 509 9.81 28.81 -16.24
CA ILE A 509 9.87 29.95 -17.17
C ILE A 509 9.96 29.52 -18.65
N PRO A 510 10.79 28.53 -19.03
CA PRO A 510 10.86 28.07 -20.43
C PRO A 510 9.62 27.33 -20.92
N ILE A 511 8.78 26.85 -19.99
CA ILE A 511 7.53 26.14 -20.30
C ILE A 511 6.36 27.13 -20.36
N GLU A 512 6.41 28.21 -19.61
CA GLU A 512 5.48 29.34 -19.73
C GLU A 512 5.81 30.19 -20.98
N GLY A 513 4.81 30.91 -21.51
CA GLY A 513 4.93 31.69 -22.75
C GLY A 513 5.67 33.03 -22.60
N TRP A 514 6.62 33.12 -21.67
CA TRP A 514 7.39 34.34 -21.42
C TRP A 514 8.37 34.61 -22.55
N LYS A 515 8.39 35.86 -23.03
CA LYS A 515 9.43 36.34 -23.94
C LYS A 515 10.57 36.93 -23.13
N LYS A 516 11.79 36.97 -23.68
CA LYS A 516 12.91 37.69 -23.05
C LYS A 516 12.57 39.16 -22.75
N SER A 517 11.74 39.78 -23.58
CA SER A 517 11.23 41.15 -23.39
C SER A 517 10.19 41.29 -22.26
N SER A 518 9.58 40.19 -21.79
CA SER A 518 8.63 40.21 -20.66
C SER A 518 9.34 40.51 -19.34
N GLY A 519 10.66 40.31 -19.26
CA GLY A 519 11.47 40.67 -18.09
C GLY A 519 11.32 39.75 -16.88
N VAL A 520 10.48 38.71 -16.94
CA VAL A 520 10.37 37.67 -15.89
C VAL A 520 11.64 36.84 -15.86
N GLN A 521 12.27 36.78 -14.68
CA GLN A 521 13.53 36.07 -14.43
C GLN A 521 13.45 35.13 -13.23
N GLY A 522 12.33 35.16 -12.48
CA GLY A 522 12.08 34.25 -11.38
C GLY A 522 10.61 33.94 -11.19
N ILE A 523 10.32 32.74 -10.68
CA ILE A 523 8.97 32.30 -10.29
C ILE A 523 9.05 31.70 -8.89
N LEU A 524 8.23 32.18 -7.97
CA LEU A 524 8.14 31.68 -6.60
C LEU A 524 6.74 31.16 -6.33
N TYR A 525 6.64 29.94 -5.84
CA TYR A 525 5.39 29.39 -5.34
C TYR A 525 5.46 29.32 -3.81
N ALA A 526 4.34 29.60 -3.16
CA ALA A 526 4.17 29.44 -1.73
C ALA A 526 2.84 28.76 -1.42
N CYS A 527 2.81 27.99 -0.35
CA CYS A 527 1.59 27.42 0.18
C CYS A 527 1.64 27.26 1.69
N GLY A 528 0.46 27.15 2.29
CA GLY A 528 0.33 26.92 3.72
C GLY A 528 -1.09 26.65 4.17
N GLN A 529 -1.24 26.38 5.46
CA GLN A 529 -2.50 26.15 6.13
C GLN A 529 -3.23 27.47 6.39
N LEU A 530 -4.54 27.50 6.13
CA LEU A 530 -5.39 28.65 6.42
C LEU A 530 -6.52 28.23 7.37
N GLY A 531 -6.43 28.68 8.63
CA GLY A 531 -7.39 28.31 9.68
C GLY A 531 -7.06 26.98 10.36
N HIS A 532 -8.08 26.33 10.92
CA HIS A 532 -7.92 25.12 11.74
C HIS A 532 -8.80 23.96 11.24
N GLY A 533 -8.41 22.72 11.57
CA GLY A 533 -9.16 21.52 11.19
C GLY A 533 -10.58 21.45 11.76
N SER A 534 -10.84 22.16 12.87
CA SER A 534 -12.17 22.28 13.48
C SER A 534 -13.08 23.29 12.78
N ASP A 535 -12.57 24.05 11.81
CA ASP A 535 -13.39 25.02 11.07
C ASP A 535 -14.51 24.28 10.30
N PRO A 536 -15.79 24.62 10.53
CA PRO A 536 -16.89 23.95 9.85
C PRO A 536 -16.83 24.17 8.35
N VAL A 537 -17.29 23.16 7.59
CA VAL A 537 -17.58 23.31 6.17
C VAL A 537 -18.95 23.97 6.05
N SER A 538 -18.99 25.27 5.77
CA SER A 538 -20.22 26.06 5.65
C SER A 538 -20.79 26.03 4.24
N GLU A 539 -22.12 25.95 4.08
CA GLU A 539 -22.84 26.07 2.79
C GLU A 539 -22.61 27.41 2.08
N SER A 540 -22.17 28.42 2.84
CA SER A 540 -21.66 29.69 2.35
C SER A 540 -20.47 30.08 3.19
N ASP A 541 -19.26 29.76 2.72
CA ASP A 541 -18.05 30.33 3.33
C ASP A 541 -17.70 31.63 2.57
N PRO A 542 -17.99 32.83 3.12
CA PRO A 542 -17.67 34.09 2.46
C PRO A 542 -16.17 34.23 2.17
N ARG A 543 -15.32 33.47 2.87
CA ARG A 543 -13.86 33.48 2.72
C ARG A 543 -13.38 32.67 1.51
N ALA A 544 -14.23 31.86 0.88
CA ALA A 544 -13.86 31.10 -0.32
C ALA A 544 -13.57 32.02 -1.52
N TYR A 545 -14.14 33.23 -1.53
CA TYR A 545 -14.03 34.18 -2.64
C TYR A 545 -13.68 35.61 -2.20
N ASP A 546 -13.36 35.84 -0.92
CA ASP A 546 -12.92 37.14 -0.43
C ASP A 546 -11.49 37.44 -0.88
N ARG A 547 -11.38 37.87 -2.14
CA ARG A 547 -10.11 38.25 -2.77
C ARG A 547 -9.43 39.39 -2.01
N ALA A 548 -10.18 40.32 -1.42
CA ALA A 548 -9.60 41.44 -0.69
C ALA A 548 -8.91 40.98 0.60
N ALA A 549 -9.56 40.09 1.36
CA ALA A 549 -8.95 39.49 2.56
C ALA A 549 -7.72 38.64 2.23
N LEU A 550 -7.74 37.91 1.09
CA LEU A 550 -6.61 37.13 0.63
C LEU A 550 -5.44 38.01 0.18
N GLU A 551 -5.71 39.06 -0.61
CA GLU A 551 -4.72 40.06 -1.01
C GLU A 551 -4.11 40.73 0.22
N GLU A 552 -4.90 41.05 1.24
CA GLU A 552 -4.41 41.61 2.50
C GLU A 552 -3.51 40.63 3.27
N THR A 553 -3.90 39.36 3.34
CA THR A 553 -3.10 38.30 3.99
C THR A 553 -1.73 38.16 3.33
N ALA A 554 -1.70 38.09 1.99
CA ALA A 554 -0.46 38.01 1.23
C ALA A 554 0.35 39.29 1.34
N ARG A 555 -0.28 40.47 1.25
CA ARG A 555 0.38 41.77 1.37
C ARG A 555 1.12 41.89 2.69
N ARG A 556 0.44 41.59 3.81
CA ARG A 556 1.04 41.62 5.15
C ARG A 556 2.23 40.68 5.24
N PHE A 557 2.07 39.44 4.76
CA PHE A 557 3.14 38.46 4.76
C PHE A 557 4.38 38.94 3.99
N LEU A 558 4.17 39.51 2.80
CA LEU A 558 5.26 40.00 1.94
C LEU A 558 5.97 41.23 2.54
N GLN A 559 5.26 42.04 3.33
CA GLN A 559 5.81 43.21 4.00
C GLN A 559 6.58 42.86 5.28
N GLU A 560 6.09 41.88 6.06
CA GLU A 560 6.60 41.62 7.40
C GLU A 560 7.59 40.44 7.45
N HIS A 561 7.53 39.52 6.49
CA HIS A 561 8.19 38.23 6.62
C HIS A 561 9.03 37.82 5.41
N LEU A 562 8.83 38.41 4.23
CA LEU A 562 9.55 37.92 3.04
C LEU A 562 11.07 38.13 3.11
N SER A 563 11.53 39.18 3.77
CA SER A 563 12.95 39.52 3.88
C SER A 563 13.81 38.45 4.55
N HIS A 564 13.23 37.58 5.39
CA HIS A 564 13.99 36.49 6.01
C HIS A 564 14.36 35.39 4.99
N ILE A 565 13.46 35.10 4.05
CA ILE A 565 13.68 34.10 2.98
C ILE A 565 14.24 34.70 1.69
N TRP A 566 14.05 36.01 1.49
CA TRP A 566 14.45 36.75 0.31
C TRP A 566 15.04 38.14 0.70
N PRO A 567 16.19 38.17 1.39
CA PRO A 567 16.81 39.43 1.83
C PRO A 567 17.23 40.32 0.65
N GLY A 568 17.67 39.76 -0.48
CA GLY A 568 18.07 40.53 -1.66
C GLY A 568 16.92 41.24 -2.38
N GLY A 569 15.67 40.86 -2.07
CA GLY A 569 14.45 41.48 -2.58
C GLY A 569 13.75 42.38 -1.58
N ALA A 570 14.37 42.61 -0.42
CA ALA A 570 13.81 43.45 0.62
C ALA A 570 14.23 44.92 0.44
N ASP A 571 13.35 45.86 0.78
CA ASP A 571 13.62 47.28 0.86
C ASP A 571 14.37 47.63 2.16
N ALA A 572 14.69 48.92 2.34
CA ALA A 572 15.42 49.39 3.52
C ALA A 572 14.64 49.21 4.85
N ARG A 573 13.33 48.92 4.80
CA ARG A 573 12.47 48.68 5.96
C ARG A 573 12.25 47.18 6.22
N GLY A 574 12.86 46.31 5.40
CA GLY A 574 12.71 44.87 5.51
C GLY A 574 11.44 44.30 4.86
N GLY A 575 10.71 45.09 4.07
CA GLY A 575 9.55 44.63 3.29
C GLY A 575 9.91 44.32 1.84
N LEU A 576 9.04 43.64 1.08
CA LEU A 576 9.28 43.38 -0.34
C LEU A 576 9.50 44.67 -1.15
N GLN A 577 10.56 44.71 -1.98
CA GLN A 577 10.70 45.65 -3.09
C GLN A 577 9.63 45.33 -4.15
N TRP A 578 8.48 45.98 -4.06
CA TRP A 578 7.32 45.70 -4.91
C TRP A 578 7.61 45.77 -6.41
N GLU A 579 8.54 46.64 -6.81
CA GLU A 579 8.98 46.81 -8.20
C GLU A 579 9.65 45.55 -8.77
N ARG A 580 10.02 44.59 -7.91
CA ARG A 580 10.50 43.26 -8.32
C ARG A 580 9.39 42.37 -8.86
N LEU A 581 8.14 42.57 -8.45
CA LEU A 581 7.01 41.82 -8.98
C LEU A 581 6.74 42.24 -10.42
N PHE A 582 6.56 41.27 -11.30
CA PHE A 582 6.12 41.51 -12.67
C PHE A 582 4.67 42.04 -12.66
N ASP A 583 4.42 43.18 -13.30
CA ASP A 583 3.07 43.68 -13.54
C ASP A 583 2.97 44.24 -14.97
N PRO A 584 2.17 43.61 -15.86
CA PRO A 584 2.03 44.07 -17.24
C PRO A 584 1.28 45.41 -17.35
N GLN A 585 0.52 45.81 -16.32
CA GLN A 585 -0.20 47.07 -16.28
C GLN A 585 0.62 48.21 -15.64
N GLY A 586 1.86 47.94 -15.24
CA GLY A 586 2.77 48.98 -14.74
C GLY A 586 2.34 49.62 -13.41
N ARG A 587 1.53 48.94 -12.59
CA ARG A 587 1.15 49.45 -11.26
C ARG A 587 2.38 49.62 -10.37
N THR A 588 2.22 50.27 -9.22
CA THR A 588 3.31 50.58 -8.27
C THR A 588 2.99 50.04 -6.88
N GLY A 589 4.03 49.76 -6.09
CA GLY A 589 3.86 49.31 -4.71
C GLY A 589 3.02 48.03 -4.57
N PRO A 590 2.28 47.87 -3.45
CA PRO A 590 1.46 46.69 -3.17
C PRO A 590 0.42 46.31 -4.23
N GLU A 591 -0.03 47.26 -5.05
CA GLU A 591 -1.03 47.00 -6.10
C GLU A 591 -0.55 46.01 -7.17
N ARG A 592 0.77 45.81 -7.29
CA ARG A 592 1.38 44.79 -8.16
C ARG A 592 0.97 43.36 -7.80
N LEU A 593 0.43 43.14 -6.59
CA LEU A 593 -0.13 41.84 -6.20
C LEU A 593 -1.30 41.40 -7.09
N ARG A 594 -2.04 42.35 -7.66
CA ARG A 594 -3.17 42.03 -8.55
C ARG A 594 -2.75 41.36 -9.85
N ALA A 595 -1.48 41.48 -10.24
CA ALA A 595 -0.91 40.77 -11.38
C ALA A 595 -0.39 39.37 -11.02
N GLN A 596 -0.33 39.03 -9.73
CA GLN A 596 0.13 37.72 -9.24
C GLN A 596 -1.03 36.73 -9.14
N TYR A 597 -0.77 35.50 -8.70
CA TYR A 597 -1.79 34.48 -8.53
C TYR A 597 -1.96 34.13 -7.05
N LEU A 598 -3.20 34.24 -6.56
CA LEU A 598 -3.56 33.88 -5.20
C LEU A 598 -4.80 32.99 -5.23
N ARG A 599 -4.78 31.92 -4.45
CA ARG A 599 -5.90 30.98 -4.34
C ARG A 599 -6.08 30.52 -2.90
N VAL A 600 -7.33 30.46 -2.44
CA VAL A 600 -7.71 29.71 -1.25
C VAL A 600 -8.44 28.45 -1.67
N ASN A 601 -8.00 27.32 -1.14
CA ASN A 601 -8.61 26.01 -1.33
C ASN A 601 -9.68 25.81 -0.24
N ALA A 602 -10.79 26.53 -0.41
CA ALA A 602 -11.90 26.55 0.55
C ALA A 602 -13.05 25.62 0.20
N ASP A 603 -13.18 25.26 -1.09
CA ASP A 603 -14.23 24.38 -1.55
C ASP A 603 -14.18 23.04 -0.81
N PRO A 604 -15.34 22.43 -0.47
CA PRO A 604 -15.38 21.22 0.36
C PRO A 604 -14.47 20.09 -0.13
N SER A 605 -14.35 19.94 -1.45
CA SER A 605 -13.50 18.92 -2.07
C SER A 605 -12.00 19.29 -2.15
N ASP A 606 -11.68 20.59 -2.11
CA ASP A 606 -10.33 21.14 -2.22
C ASP A 606 -9.58 21.14 -0.88
N ARG A 607 -10.32 21.10 0.24
CA ARG A 607 -9.73 21.08 1.58
C ARG A 607 -8.79 19.90 1.78
N TYR A 608 -7.64 20.16 2.38
CA TYR A 608 -6.66 19.14 2.72
C TYR A 608 -7.20 18.23 3.82
N VAL A 609 -7.01 16.92 3.69
CA VAL A 609 -7.53 15.94 4.65
C VAL A 609 -6.49 15.65 5.71
N LEU A 610 -6.84 15.90 6.97
CA LEU A 610 -5.92 15.79 8.10
C LEU A 610 -5.84 14.38 8.65
N SER A 611 -4.72 14.11 9.32
CA SER A 611 -4.43 12.86 10.03
C SER A 611 -4.19 13.15 11.51
N VAL A 612 -5.16 13.84 12.12
CA VAL A 612 -5.14 14.21 13.54
C VAL A 612 -5.13 12.96 14.43
N PRO A 613 -4.64 13.06 15.69
CA PRO A 613 -4.66 11.94 16.61
C PRO A 613 -6.05 11.31 16.76
N GLY A 614 -6.11 9.98 16.70
CA GLY A 614 -7.31 9.17 16.84
C GLY A 614 -8.23 9.14 15.61
N SER A 615 -7.84 9.76 14.50
CA SER A 615 -8.69 9.83 13.29
C SER A 615 -8.56 8.60 12.37
N GLN A 616 -7.44 7.87 12.38
CA GLN A 616 -7.20 6.78 11.41
C GLN A 616 -8.19 5.63 11.62
N LYS A 617 -8.50 5.28 12.87
CA LYS A 617 -9.50 4.24 13.18
C LYS A 617 -10.89 4.53 12.61
N HIS A 618 -11.21 5.80 12.35
CA HIS A 618 -12.50 6.24 11.81
C HIS A 618 -12.55 6.25 10.28
N ARG A 619 -11.40 6.17 9.60
CA ARG A 619 -11.35 6.12 8.14
C ARG A 619 -11.94 4.82 7.62
N ILE A 620 -12.85 4.94 6.65
CA ILE A 620 -13.42 3.78 5.97
C ILE A 620 -12.45 3.34 4.87
N ALA A 621 -12.20 2.04 4.78
CA ALA A 621 -11.33 1.51 3.74
C ALA A 621 -12.10 1.38 2.40
N PRO A 622 -11.40 1.41 1.26
CA PRO A 622 -12.01 1.36 -0.08
C PRO A 622 -13.06 0.26 -0.31
N ASP A 623 -12.81 -0.93 0.22
CA ASP A 623 -13.63 -2.15 0.11
C ASP A 623 -14.67 -2.31 1.23
N ALA A 624 -14.80 -1.32 2.12
CA ALA A 624 -15.53 -1.49 3.38
C ALA A 624 -16.58 -0.40 3.60
N SER A 625 -17.17 0.14 2.51
CA SER A 625 -18.20 1.19 2.56
C SER A 625 -19.41 0.81 3.41
N GLY A 626 -19.75 -0.49 3.47
CA GLY A 626 -20.96 -0.99 4.11
C GLY A 626 -22.18 -1.04 3.18
N PHE A 627 -22.04 -0.60 1.92
CA PHE A 627 -23.08 -0.67 0.90
C PHE A 627 -22.60 -1.53 -0.27
N GLU A 628 -23.43 -2.46 -0.73
CA GLU A 628 -22.99 -3.59 -1.57
C GLU A 628 -22.41 -3.18 -2.93
N ASN A 629 -22.88 -2.06 -3.48
CA ASN A 629 -22.45 -1.54 -4.77
C ASN A 629 -21.58 -0.27 -4.69
N LEU A 630 -21.10 0.11 -3.51
CA LEU A 630 -20.30 1.31 -3.31
C LEU A 630 -18.86 0.96 -2.92
N VAL A 631 -17.90 1.52 -3.66
CA VAL A 631 -16.46 1.45 -3.36
C VAL A 631 -15.95 2.87 -3.16
N LEU A 632 -15.03 3.07 -2.23
CA LEU A 632 -14.49 4.39 -1.90
C LEU A 632 -13.09 4.58 -2.50
N ALA A 633 -12.77 5.79 -2.94
CA ALA A 633 -11.43 6.15 -3.35
C ALA A 633 -11.09 7.58 -2.90
N GLY A 634 -9.91 7.77 -2.32
CA GLY A 634 -9.45 9.08 -1.86
C GLY A 634 -8.40 8.98 -0.76
N ASP A 635 -7.60 10.03 -0.61
CA ASP A 635 -6.62 10.18 0.47
C ASP A 635 -7.26 10.33 1.87
N TRP A 636 -8.60 10.37 1.93
CA TRP A 636 -9.41 10.31 3.15
C TRP A 636 -9.81 8.89 3.57
N THR A 637 -9.57 7.88 2.73
CA THR A 637 -9.84 6.47 3.05
C THR A 637 -8.70 5.83 3.84
N ARG A 638 -8.93 4.64 4.40
CA ARG A 638 -7.92 3.87 5.13
C ARG A 638 -7.11 2.99 4.17
N THR A 639 -5.83 3.35 3.99
CA THR A 639 -4.87 2.72 3.07
C THR A 639 -3.65 2.11 3.77
N GLY A 640 -3.48 2.38 5.06
CA GLY A 640 -2.28 2.02 5.82
C GLY A 640 -1.14 3.04 5.66
N TYR A 641 -1.34 4.07 4.85
CA TYR A 641 -0.54 5.28 4.81
C TYR A 641 -1.47 6.50 4.72
N ASP A 642 -2.20 6.76 5.80
CA ASP A 642 -3.37 7.63 5.83
C ASP A 642 -3.01 9.12 5.94
N LEU A 643 -1.99 9.55 5.19
CA LEU A 643 -1.57 10.94 5.04
C LEU A 643 -2.23 11.56 3.79
N GLY A 644 -2.73 12.79 3.89
CA GLY A 644 -3.29 13.54 2.76
C GLY A 644 -2.25 13.82 1.66
N CYS A 645 -2.00 12.87 0.76
CA CYS A 645 -0.98 13.03 -0.27
C CYS A 645 -1.30 12.24 -1.54
N ILE A 646 -0.59 12.55 -2.63
CA ILE A 646 -0.76 11.86 -3.91
C ILE A 646 -0.53 10.35 -3.78
N GLU A 647 0.47 9.91 -3.01
CA GLU A 647 0.74 8.48 -2.84
C GLU A 647 -0.44 7.76 -2.17
N ALA A 648 -1.00 8.32 -1.10
CA ALA A 648 -2.17 7.75 -0.43
C ALA A 648 -3.41 7.76 -1.34
N ALA A 649 -3.61 8.81 -2.15
CA ALA A 649 -4.69 8.86 -3.13
C ALA A 649 -4.55 7.73 -4.18
N VAL A 650 -3.34 7.51 -4.70
CA VAL A 650 -3.06 6.42 -5.65
C VAL A 650 -3.25 5.06 -5.00
N MET A 651 -2.71 4.85 -3.79
CA MET A 651 -2.90 3.62 -3.02
C MET A 651 -4.40 3.33 -2.84
N SER A 652 -5.18 4.32 -2.44
CA SER A 652 -6.63 4.19 -2.29
C SER A 652 -7.33 3.81 -3.60
N GLY A 653 -6.99 4.49 -4.72
CA GLY A 653 -7.54 4.16 -6.03
C GLY A 653 -7.20 2.74 -6.50
N LEU A 654 -5.97 2.29 -6.25
CA LEU A 654 -5.57 0.90 -6.51
C LEU A 654 -6.34 -0.08 -5.62
N MET A 655 -6.52 0.20 -4.33
CA MET A 655 -7.33 -0.62 -3.43
C MET A 655 -8.79 -0.69 -3.88
N ALA A 656 -9.37 0.42 -4.36
CA ALA A 656 -10.72 0.46 -4.92
C ALA A 656 -10.83 -0.43 -6.17
N ALA A 657 -9.85 -0.36 -7.08
CA ALA A 657 -9.78 -1.26 -8.22
C ALA A 657 -9.65 -2.74 -7.80
N ARG A 658 -8.88 -3.04 -6.74
CA ARG A 658 -8.77 -4.39 -6.17
C ARG A 658 -10.13 -4.89 -5.68
N ALA A 659 -10.86 -4.06 -4.94
CA ALA A 659 -12.19 -4.37 -4.41
C ALA A 659 -13.18 -4.71 -5.52
N LEU A 660 -13.02 -4.08 -6.69
CA LEU A 660 -13.83 -4.33 -7.87
C LEU A 660 -13.35 -5.54 -8.70
N GLY A 661 -12.22 -6.14 -8.37
CA GLY A 661 -11.70 -7.37 -8.99
C GLY A 661 -10.46 -7.20 -9.88
N ALA A 662 -9.83 -6.02 -9.90
CA ALA A 662 -8.60 -5.82 -10.66
C ALA A 662 -7.37 -6.44 -9.94
N PRO A 663 -6.46 -7.12 -10.66
CA PRO A 663 -5.25 -7.70 -10.08
C PRO A 663 -4.20 -6.61 -9.83
N VAL A 664 -4.18 -6.04 -8.63
CA VAL A 664 -3.29 -4.91 -8.26
C VAL A 664 -2.42 -5.23 -7.07
N SER A 665 -1.13 -4.93 -7.20
CA SER A 665 -0.15 -4.93 -6.11
C SER A 665 0.12 -3.49 -5.69
N ILE A 666 0.22 -3.26 -4.39
CA ILE A 666 0.40 -1.92 -3.81
C ILE A 666 1.63 -1.96 -2.92
N ILE A 667 2.62 -1.13 -3.25
CA ILE A 667 3.88 -1.05 -2.52
C ILE A 667 3.65 -0.25 -1.24
N GLY A 668 4.13 -0.76 -0.10
CA GLY A 668 3.99 -0.06 1.17
C GLY A 668 2.56 -0.05 1.74
N GLU A 669 1.64 -0.85 1.21
CA GLU A 669 0.38 -1.16 1.88
C GLU A 669 0.69 -1.87 3.20
N VAL A 670 0.17 -1.33 4.31
CA VAL A 670 0.23 -2.03 5.60
C VAL A 670 -0.90 -3.07 5.58
N PRO A 671 -0.61 -4.38 5.79
CA PRO A 671 -1.62 -5.41 5.75
C PRO A 671 -2.74 -5.10 6.74
N ARG A 672 -3.93 -4.78 6.23
CA ARG A 672 -5.13 -4.73 7.07
C ARG A 672 -5.39 -6.17 7.48
N ARG A 673 -5.65 -6.44 8.76
CA ARG A 673 -6.44 -7.62 9.12
C ARG A 673 -7.76 -7.44 8.38
N HIS A 674 -7.92 -8.12 7.24
CA HIS A 674 -9.22 -8.19 6.60
C HIS A 674 -10.15 -8.76 7.67
N ILE A 675 -11.04 -7.90 8.18
CA ILE A 675 -12.26 -8.40 8.78
C ILE A 675 -12.93 -9.03 7.58
N GLU A 676 -12.85 -10.36 7.49
CA GLU A 676 -13.51 -11.09 6.42
C GLU A 676 -14.95 -10.59 6.34
N PRO A 677 -15.50 -10.43 5.11
CA PRO A 677 -16.88 -9.99 4.95
C PRO A 677 -17.75 -10.77 5.93
N ARG A 678 -18.63 -10.05 6.65
CA ARG A 678 -19.56 -10.64 7.61
C ARG A 678 -20.19 -11.85 6.93
N ILE A 679 -19.83 -13.04 7.42
CA ILE A 679 -20.25 -14.31 6.84
C ILE A 679 -21.78 -14.33 6.88
N THR A 680 -22.43 -14.22 5.72
CA THR A 680 -23.88 -14.37 5.53
C THR A 680 -24.27 -15.84 5.36
N LEU A 681 -23.43 -16.77 5.84
CA LEU A 681 -23.76 -18.19 5.87
C LEU A 681 -24.69 -18.45 7.07
N PRO A 682 -25.69 -19.33 6.93
CA PRO A 682 -26.47 -19.81 8.06
C PRO A 682 -25.56 -20.38 9.16
N ARG A 683 -25.96 -20.19 10.42
CA ARG A 683 -25.24 -20.73 11.57
C ARG A 683 -25.23 -22.27 11.50
N TYR A 684 -24.04 -22.88 11.63
CA TYR A 684 -23.93 -24.33 11.78
C TYR A 684 -24.59 -24.77 13.09
N VAL A 685 -25.39 -25.83 13.03
CA VAL A 685 -26.07 -26.40 14.21
C VAL A 685 -25.31 -27.63 14.66
N ASP A 686 -24.51 -27.49 15.71
CA ASP A 686 -23.74 -28.60 16.30
C ASP A 686 -24.67 -29.67 16.86
N ARG A 687 -24.41 -30.95 16.56
CA ARG A 687 -25.20 -32.09 17.07
C ARG A 687 -24.46 -32.77 18.22
N PRO A 688 -25.15 -33.21 19.30
CA PRO A 688 -24.51 -33.98 20.36
C PRO A 688 -23.81 -35.24 19.81
N GLY A 689 -22.54 -35.43 20.18
CA GLY A 689 -21.72 -36.58 19.74
C GLY A 689 -21.05 -36.41 18.37
N GLU A 690 -21.25 -35.29 17.68
CA GLU A 690 -20.57 -34.97 16.43
C GLU A 690 -19.08 -34.67 16.66
N MET A 691 -18.23 -35.28 15.84
CA MET A 691 -16.76 -35.18 15.97
C MET A 691 -16.12 -34.26 14.92
N SER A 692 -16.94 -33.51 14.17
CA SER A 692 -16.52 -32.46 13.25
C SER A 692 -16.24 -31.17 14.02
N LEU A 693 -15.07 -31.11 14.67
CA LEU A 693 -14.75 -30.03 15.60
C LEU A 693 -14.27 -28.76 14.87
N ARG A 694 -14.69 -27.58 15.34
CA ARG A 694 -14.33 -26.27 14.77
C ARG A 694 -12.82 -26.08 14.62
N SER A 695 -12.42 -25.42 13.54
CA SER A 695 -11.03 -24.97 13.32
C SER A 695 -10.71 -23.71 14.15
N PRO A 696 -9.42 -23.39 14.39
CA PRO A 696 -8.22 -24.11 13.95
C PRO A 696 -8.06 -25.46 14.65
N TYR A 697 -7.39 -26.41 13.98
CA TYR A 697 -7.11 -27.73 14.54
C TYR A 697 -5.66 -27.77 15.05
N VAL A 698 -5.45 -28.15 16.30
CA VAL A 698 -4.16 -28.12 16.99
C VAL A 698 -3.67 -29.55 17.18
N MET A 699 -2.41 -29.79 16.83
CA MET A 699 -1.75 -31.09 16.99
C MET A 699 -0.43 -30.87 17.74
N GLU A 700 -0.35 -31.48 18.91
CA GLU A 700 0.82 -31.45 19.80
C GLU A 700 1.45 -32.84 19.90
N ASP A 701 2.72 -32.87 20.28
CA ASP A 701 3.50 -34.10 20.42
C ASP A 701 3.54 -34.90 19.10
N VAL A 702 3.71 -34.20 17.98
CA VAL A 702 3.73 -34.83 16.66
C VAL A 702 5.12 -35.35 16.34
N TRP A 703 5.22 -36.65 16.15
CA TRP A 703 6.36 -37.29 15.48
C TRP A 703 5.96 -37.67 14.06
N MET A 704 6.76 -37.27 13.08
CA MET A 704 6.51 -37.52 11.67
C MET A 704 7.71 -38.16 11.01
N THR A 705 7.44 -39.11 10.11
CA THR A 705 8.41 -39.57 9.11
C THR A 705 7.94 -39.24 7.71
N ALA A 706 8.86 -38.87 6.83
CA ALA A 706 8.57 -38.51 5.45
C ALA A 706 9.53 -39.22 4.50
N LEU A 707 8.95 -39.94 3.53
CA LEU A 707 9.64 -40.77 2.55
C LEU A 707 9.42 -40.18 1.15
N VAL A 708 10.49 -39.85 0.45
CA VAL A 708 10.41 -39.33 -0.92
C VAL A 708 10.32 -40.50 -1.89
N LEU A 709 9.26 -40.51 -2.70
CA LEU A 709 8.97 -41.58 -3.67
C LEU A 709 8.97 -41.01 -5.09
N GLN A 710 9.62 -41.73 -6.01
CA GLN A 710 9.59 -41.38 -7.43
C GLN A 710 8.16 -41.48 -7.96
N ALA A 711 7.76 -40.49 -8.75
CA ALA A 711 6.44 -40.39 -9.37
C ALA A 711 6.55 -39.97 -10.84
N GLN A 712 5.50 -40.18 -11.62
CA GLN A 712 5.44 -39.72 -13.00
C GLN A 712 4.80 -38.34 -13.07
N GLN A 713 5.51 -37.35 -13.62
CA GLN A 713 5.04 -35.97 -13.70
C GLN A 713 3.73 -35.84 -14.49
N ALA A 714 3.52 -36.66 -15.52
CA ALA A 714 2.28 -36.67 -16.30
C ALA A 714 1.07 -37.11 -15.46
N SER A 715 1.22 -38.17 -14.64
CA SER A 715 0.18 -38.63 -13.72
C SER A 715 -0.17 -37.57 -12.68
N LEU A 716 0.85 -36.92 -12.08
CA LEU A 716 0.63 -35.80 -11.16
C LEU A 716 -0.10 -34.62 -11.83
N GLY A 717 0.20 -34.34 -13.10
CA GLY A 717 -0.51 -33.33 -13.89
C GLY A 717 -1.98 -33.67 -14.07
N ALA A 718 -2.28 -34.88 -14.53
CA ALA A 718 -3.65 -35.36 -14.71
C ALA A 718 -4.45 -35.39 -13.40
N LEU A 719 -3.77 -35.72 -12.29
CA LEU A 719 -4.34 -35.69 -10.96
C LEU A 719 -4.75 -34.27 -10.53
N LEU A 720 -3.82 -33.31 -10.63
CA LEU A 720 -4.11 -31.91 -10.31
C LEU A 720 -5.20 -31.34 -11.24
N ASP A 721 -5.21 -31.74 -12.52
CA ASP A 721 -6.25 -31.35 -13.46
C ASP A 721 -7.63 -31.86 -13.03
N LYS A 722 -7.73 -33.14 -12.66
CA LYS A 722 -8.97 -33.78 -12.22
C LYS A 722 -9.51 -33.18 -10.91
N TYR A 723 -8.65 -33.02 -9.92
CA TYR A 723 -9.09 -32.67 -8.56
C TYR A 723 -9.05 -31.17 -8.26
N LEU A 724 -8.19 -30.40 -8.89
CA LEU A 724 -8.06 -28.97 -8.59
C LEU A 724 -8.40 -28.09 -9.80
N ASN A 725 -7.78 -28.29 -10.96
CA ASN A 725 -7.90 -27.33 -12.07
C ASN A 725 -9.27 -27.35 -12.75
N ALA A 726 -9.83 -28.54 -13.02
CA ALA A 726 -11.16 -28.65 -13.60
C ALA A 726 -12.24 -28.09 -12.65
N PRO A 727 -12.26 -28.43 -11.35
CA PRO A 727 -13.18 -27.80 -10.40
C PRO A 727 -12.92 -26.30 -10.19
N ALA A 728 -11.68 -25.81 -10.35
CA ALA A 728 -11.36 -24.38 -10.24
C ALA A 728 -11.93 -23.53 -11.39
N ARG A 729 -12.36 -24.14 -12.50
CA ARG A 729 -12.92 -23.44 -13.68
C ARG A 729 -12.05 -22.27 -14.17
N GLY A 730 -10.73 -22.43 -14.12
CA GLY A 730 -9.76 -21.42 -14.59
C GLY A 730 -9.43 -20.29 -13.60
N HIS A 731 -9.99 -20.27 -12.39
CA HIS A 731 -9.68 -19.24 -11.38
C HIS A 731 -8.27 -19.37 -10.81
N VAL A 732 -7.77 -20.59 -10.72
CA VAL A 732 -6.41 -20.92 -10.32
C VAL A 732 -5.98 -22.15 -11.12
N ARG A 733 -4.68 -22.23 -11.43
CA ARG A 733 -4.09 -23.39 -12.10
C ARG A 733 -2.92 -23.90 -11.27
N TYR A 734 -2.97 -25.19 -10.95
CA TYR A 734 -1.93 -25.93 -10.26
C TYR A 734 -1.18 -26.81 -11.25
N VAL A 735 0.15 -26.81 -11.18
CA VAL A 735 1.01 -27.67 -11.99
C VAL A 735 2.00 -28.41 -11.10
N PRO A 736 2.40 -29.67 -11.40
CA PRO A 736 3.35 -30.39 -10.58
C PRO A 736 4.67 -29.64 -10.44
N ALA A 737 5.18 -29.50 -9.22
CA ALA A 737 6.45 -28.81 -8.96
C ALA A 737 7.66 -29.74 -9.12
N ALA A 738 7.47 -31.05 -8.95
CA ALA A 738 8.52 -32.04 -9.05
C ALA A 738 7.97 -33.43 -9.47
N PRO A 739 8.81 -34.31 -10.05
CA PRO A 739 8.44 -35.69 -10.40
C PRO A 739 8.55 -36.64 -9.20
N PHE A 740 8.11 -36.21 -8.01
CA PHE A 740 8.11 -37.05 -6.81
C PHE A 740 6.92 -36.69 -5.92
N VAL A 741 6.59 -37.62 -5.02
CA VAL A 741 5.63 -37.38 -3.92
C VAL A 741 6.31 -37.68 -2.60
N VAL A 742 5.76 -37.15 -1.51
CA VAL A 742 6.22 -37.47 -0.16
C VAL A 742 5.16 -38.32 0.53
N LEU A 743 5.48 -39.56 0.88
CA LEU A 743 4.67 -40.36 1.78
C LEU A 743 5.03 -39.95 3.22
N ALA A 744 4.15 -39.21 3.87
CA ALA A 744 4.33 -38.76 5.24
C ALA A 744 3.43 -39.55 6.18
N ALA A 745 3.98 -40.01 7.30
CA ALA A 745 3.24 -40.62 8.41
C ALA A 745 3.49 -39.81 9.68
N ALA A 746 2.46 -39.12 10.16
CA ALA A 746 2.48 -38.28 11.34
C ALA A 746 1.66 -38.92 12.47
N PHE A 747 2.22 -38.90 13.67
CA PHE A 747 1.67 -39.52 14.87
C PHE A 747 1.58 -38.43 15.94
N SER A 748 0.36 -38.00 16.23
CA SER A 748 0.04 -36.96 17.20
C SER A 748 -0.40 -37.59 18.51
N GLY A 749 0.25 -37.20 19.61
CA GLY A 749 -0.19 -37.57 20.95
C GLY A 749 -1.49 -36.85 21.34
N ARG A 750 -1.70 -35.63 20.84
CA ARG A 750 -2.81 -34.77 21.22
C ARG A 750 -3.31 -33.94 20.04
N SER A 751 -4.45 -34.34 19.48
CA SER A 751 -5.20 -33.57 18.48
C SER A 751 -6.48 -33.01 19.10
N PHE A 752 -6.73 -31.70 18.94
CA PHE A 752 -7.91 -31.02 19.48
C PHE A 752 -8.28 -29.74 18.73
N SER A 753 -9.49 -29.23 18.98
CA SER A 753 -9.93 -27.93 18.47
C SER A 753 -9.33 -26.77 19.26
N GLY A 754 -8.81 -25.77 18.55
CA GLY A 754 -8.37 -24.50 19.12
C GLY A 754 -9.50 -23.50 19.37
N ASP A 755 -10.74 -23.81 18.97
CA ASP A 755 -11.91 -22.99 19.28
C ASP A 755 -12.31 -23.14 20.77
N PRO A 756 -12.58 -22.04 21.50
CA PRO A 756 -12.88 -22.11 22.93
C PRO A 756 -14.08 -23.00 23.30
N GLU A 757 -15.13 -23.03 22.47
CA GLU A 757 -16.34 -23.81 22.74
C GLU A 757 -16.10 -25.31 22.55
N HIS A 758 -15.28 -25.69 21.56
CA HIS A 758 -15.01 -27.10 21.26
C HIS A 758 -13.75 -27.62 21.95
N ARG A 759 -12.88 -26.73 22.47
CA ARG A 759 -11.70 -27.12 23.26
C ARG A 759 -12.06 -27.96 24.48
N ARG A 760 -13.22 -27.68 25.10
CA ARG A 760 -13.75 -28.39 26.28
C ARG A 760 -14.13 -29.86 26.01
N LEU A 761 -14.27 -30.25 24.74
CA LEU A 761 -14.64 -31.61 24.35
C LEU A 761 -13.47 -32.60 24.50
N GLY A 762 -12.25 -32.09 24.76
CA GLY A 762 -11.07 -32.90 25.04
C GLY A 762 -10.08 -32.94 23.89
N TYR A 763 -9.27 -34.00 23.86
CA TYR A 763 -8.27 -34.28 22.82
C TYR A 763 -8.26 -35.79 22.53
N MET A 764 -7.72 -36.17 21.38
CA MET A 764 -7.49 -37.56 21.04
C MET A 764 -6.14 -37.73 20.32
N PRO A 765 -5.45 -38.88 20.49
CA PRO A 765 -4.35 -39.22 19.61
C PRO A 765 -4.84 -39.44 18.18
N GLU A 766 -4.01 -39.09 17.21
CA GLU A 766 -4.32 -39.25 15.79
C GLU A 766 -3.09 -39.70 15.03
N THR A 767 -3.32 -40.50 13.99
CA THR A 767 -2.31 -40.85 13.01
C THR A 767 -2.81 -40.42 11.65
N ASP A 768 -1.95 -39.72 10.91
CA ASP A 768 -2.18 -39.31 9.52
C ASP A 768 -1.09 -39.92 8.64
N VAL A 769 -1.46 -40.78 7.70
CA VAL A 769 -0.58 -41.28 6.65
C VAL A 769 -1.08 -40.75 5.31
N ALA A 770 -0.28 -39.98 4.59
CA ALA A 770 -0.73 -39.33 3.36
C ALA A 770 0.37 -39.24 2.31
N PHE A 771 -0.05 -39.22 1.05
CA PHE A 771 0.81 -38.83 -0.07
C PHE A 771 0.68 -37.32 -0.31
N TRP A 772 1.80 -36.62 -0.29
CA TRP A 772 1.88 -35.18 -0.47
C TRP A 772 2.46 -34.89 -1.86
N VAL A 773 1.67 -34.21 -2.69
CA VAL A 773 2.04 -33.82 -4.05
C VAL A 773 2.44 -32.34 -4.04
N PRO A 774 3.71 -31.99 -4.35
CA PRO A 774 4.13 -30.60 -4.44
C PRO A 774 3.65 -29.99 -5.77
N ALA A 775 2.99 -28.83 -5.71
CA ALA A 775 2.43 -28.17 -6.89
C ALA A 775 2.61 -26.64 -6.86
N TRP A 776 2.88 -26.03 -8.01
CA TRP A 776 2.87 -24.59 -8.16
C TRP A 776 1.46 -24.09 -8.47
N ALA A 777 0.94 -23.18 -7.65
CA ALA A 777 -0.17 -22.33 -8.06
C ALA A 777 0.36 -21.26 -9.03
N MET A 778 -0.23 -21.16 -10.21
CA MET A 778 0.23 -20.33 -11.32
C MET A 778 -0.59 -19.05 -11.43
N ARG A 779 0.07 -17.93 -11.79
CA ARG A 779 -0.59 -16.66 -12.15
C ARG A 779 -0.30 -16.28 -13.60
N SER A 780 -1.19 -15.49 -14.20
CA SER A 780 -0.99 -14.93 -15.54
C SER A 780 0.08 -13.83 -15.53
N GLY A 781 1.11 -13.96 -16.37
CA GLY A 781 2.18 -12.98 -16.56
C GLY A 781 2.32 -12.56 -18.03
N LYS A 782 3.15 -11.53 -18.28
CA LYS A 782 3.38 -10.95 -19.63
C LYS A 782 3.95 -11.93 -20.67
N GLY A 783 4.42 -13.12 -20.26
CA GLY A 783 4.96 -14.18 -21.12
C GLY A 783 4.31 -15.55 -20.92
N GLY A 784 3.11 -15.61 -20.34
CA GLY A 784 2.41 -16.86 -20.01
C GLY A 784 2.24 -17.09 -18.51
N LEU A 785 1.97 -18.33 -18.12
CA LEU A 785 1.79 -18.71 -16.72
C LEU A 785 3.14 -18.68 -15.98
N ILE A 786 3.20 -17.98 -14.86
CA ILE A 786 4.37 -17.94 -13.98
C ILE A 786 4.02 -18.50 -12.59
N PRO A 787 4.91 -19.27 -11.95
CA PRO A 787 4.69 -19.75 -10.58
C PRO A 787 4.49 -18.59 -9.60
N GLU A 788 3.44 -18.67 -8.79
CA GLU A 788 3.11 -17.66 -7.76
C GLU A 788 3.48 -18.15 -6.36
N ARG A 789 3.06 -19.36 -5.99
CA ARG A 789 3.31 -19.97 -4.68
C ARG A 789 3.36 -21.50 -4.77
N LEU A 790 4.18 -22.12 -3.92
CA LEU A 790 4.23 -23.58 -3.77
C LEU A 790 3.13 -24.01 -2.79
N VAL A 791 2.33 -24.99 -3.19
CA VAL A 791 1.27 -25.61 -2.38
C VAL A 791 1.47 -27.12 -2.34
N TRP A 792 0.85 -27.77 -1.37
CA TRP A 792 0.78 -29.22 -1.29
C TRP A 792 -0.64 -29.70 -1.53
N PHE A 793 -0.79 -30.81 -2.24
CA PHE A 793 -2.07 -31.49 -2.44
C PHE A 793 -1.99 -32.91 -1.88
N LEU A 794 -2.97 -33.29 -1.07
CA LEU A 794 -3.02 -34.58 -0.38
C LEU A 794 -4.20 -35.42 -0.90
N PRO A 795 -4.05 -36.10 -2.06
CA PRO A 795 -5.13 -36.84 -2.74
C PRO A 795 -5.55 -38.13 -2.04
N HIS A 796 -4.66 -38.72 -1.24
CA HIS A 796 -4.90 -39.98 -0.53
C HIS A 796 -4.41 -39.82 0.90
N VAL A 797 -5.33 -39.89 1.86
CA VAL A 797 -5.06 -39.69 3.28
C VAL A 797 -5.71 -40.81 4.07
N PHE A 798 -4.94 -41.44 4.96
CA PHE A 798 -5.36 -42.54 5.80
C PHE A 798 -5.22 -42.14 7.26
N VAL A 799 -6.27 -42.34 8.04
CA VAL A 799 -6.32 -41.91 9.44
C VAL A 799 -6.77 -42.99 10.40
N SER A 800 -6.31 -42.92 11.64
CA SER A 800 -6.65 -43.93 12.66
C SER A 800 -8.00 -43.70 13.36
N THR A 801 -8.64 -42.53 13.19
CA THR A 801 -9.87 -42.19 13.90
C THR A 801 -10.97 -41.64 12.98
N GLY A 802 -12.23 -41.92 13.31
CA GLY A 802 -13.37 -41.37 12.57
C GLY A 802 -13.53 -39.85 12.72
N ALA A 803 -13.09 -39.30 13.86
CA ALA A 803 -13.12 -37.87 14.14
C ALA A 803 -12.22 -37.08 13.19
N ALA A 804 -10.98 -37.55 13.03
CA ALA A 804 -10.02 -37.05 12.05
C ALA A 804 -10.62 -37.03 10.64
N ALA A 805 -11.25 -38.14 10.24
CA ALA A 805 -11.84 -38.29 8.93
C ALA A 805 -13.01 -37.32 8.69
N ALA A 806 -13.92 -37.19 9.66
CA ALA A 806 -15.07 -36.30 9.58
C ALA A 806 -14.64 -34.82 9.50
N ALA A 807 -13.87 -34.35 10.48
CA ALA A 807 -13.43 -32.95 10.55
C ALA A 807 -12.58 -32.57 9.33
N GLY A 808 -11.64 -33.42 8.93
CA GLY A 808 -10.79 -33.17 7.76
C GLY A 808 -11.59 -33.03 6.46
N ARG A 809 -12.58 -33.89 6.24
CA ARG A 809 -13.44 -33.86 5.06
C ARG A 809 -14.42 -32.68 5.06
N GLU A 810 -15.05 -32.41 6.21
CA GLU A 810 -16.13 -31.44 6.30
C GLU A 810 -15.66 -29.99 6.38
N ILE A 811 -14.50 -29.76 7.00
CA ILE A 811 -13.95 -28.41 7.18
C ILE A 811 -13.10 -28.03 5.97
N TYR A 812 -12.11 -28.86 5.64
CA TYR A 812 -11.09 -28.56 4.63
C TYR A 812 -11.35 -29.20 3.27
N GLY A 813 -11.84 -30.45 3.25
CA GLY A 813 -12.01 -31.23 2.03
C GLY A 813 -10.99 -32.35 1.85
N PHE A 814 -10.39 -32.86 2.93
CA PHE A 814 -9.50 -34.02 2.82
C PHE A 814 -10.28 -35.31 2.46
N PRO A 815 -9.77 -36.14 1.53
CA PRO A 815 -10.33 -37.46 1.23
C PRO A 815 -9.79 -38.52 2.22
N LYS A 816 -10.10 -38.37 3.51
CA LYS A 816 -9.62 -39.25 4.58
C LYS A 816 -10.38 -40.59 4.62
N SER A 817 -9.65 -41.69 4.58
CA SER A 817 -10.14 -43.06 4.85
C SER A 817 -9.71 -43.52 6.24
N VAL A 818 -10.61 -44.16 7.00
CA VAL A 818 -10.29 -44.71 8.32
C VAL A 818 -9.63 -46.08 8.17
N VAL A 819 -8.47 -46.25 8.81
CA VAL A 819 -7.61 -47.44 8.68
C VAL A 819 -7.06 -47.88 10.04
N GLY A 820 -6.63 -49.13 10.13
CA GLY A 820 -5.70 -49.59 11.16
C GLY A 820 -4.27 -49.26 10.76
N VAL A 821 -3.48 -48.75 11.71
CA VAL A 821 -2.05 -48.48 11.51
C VAL A 821 -1.26 -49.24 12.56
N GLN A 822 -0.28 -50.02 12.11
CA GLN A 822 0.72 -50.66 12.97
C GLN A 822 2.09 -50.06 12.65
N MET A 823 2.87 -49.76 13.68
CA MET A 823 4.16 -49.10 13.51
C MET A 823 5.14 -49.52 14.60
N SER A 824 6.41 -49.65 14.23
CA SER A 824 7.54 -49.77 15.15
C SER A 824 8.65 -48.79 14.77
N ARG A 825 9.37 -48.33 15.79
CA ARG A 825 10.49 -47.39 15.65
C ARG A 825 11.58 -47.66 16.67
N SER A 826 12.82 -47.33 16.29
CA SER A 826 14.01 -47.34 17.14
C SER A 826 14.52 -45.91 17.28
N GLY A 827 14.20 -45.27 18.42
CA GLY A 827 14.47 -43.85 18.63
C GLY A 827 13.69 -42.97 17.65
N GLN A 828 14.40 -42.22 16.80
CA GLN A 828 13.80 -41.34 15.79
C GLN A 828 13.63 -42.01 14.41
N ALA A 829 14.03 -43.28 14.27
CA ALA A 829 13.97 -44.00 13.01
C ALA A 829 12.75 -44.90 12.92
N LEU A 830 11.93 -44.74 11.87
CA LEU A 830 10.88 -45.69 11.53
C LEU A 830 11.51 -47.04 11.15
N ASP A 831 11.07 -48.14 11.73
CA ASP A 831 11.52 -49.48 11.35
C ASP A 831 10.48 -50.20 10.48
N HIS A 832 9.20 -50.09 10.87
CA HIS A 832 8.08 -50.69 10.15
C HIS A 832 6.82 -49.81 10.24
N LEU A 833 6.04 -49.78 9.17
CA LEU A 833 4.70 -49.20 9.12
C LEU A 833 3.81 -50.12 8.28
N SER A 834 2.63 -50.49 8.77
CA SER A 834 1.59 -51.18 8.00
C SER A 834 0.27 -50.42 8.11
N VAL A 835 -0.40 -50.23 6.98
CA VAL A 835 -1.72 -49.60 6.89
C VAL A 835 -2.71 -50.63 6.36
N GLU A 836 -3.75 -50.92 7.14
CA GLU A 836 -4.78 -51.91 6.81
C GLU A 836 -6.17 -51.29 6.85
N GLY A 837 -6.98 -51.54 5.83
CA GLY A 837 -8.32 -50.96 5.73
C GLY A 837 -9.25 -51.80 4.87
N GLU A 838 -10.48 -51.32 4.72
CA GLU A 838 -11.46 -51.95 3.83
C GLU A 838 -11.09 -51.68 2.37
N VAL A 839 -11.00 -52.73 1.57
CA VAL A 839 -10.59 -52.67 0.17
C VAL A 839 -11.56 -53.43 -0.72
N LEU A 840 -11.68 -52.95 -1.97
CA LEU A 840 -12.28 -53.68 -3.07
C LEU A 840 -11.18 -54.00 -4.08
N ALA A 841 -10.94 -55.29 -4.32
CA ALA A 841 -9.92 -55.73 -5.28
C ALA A 841 -10.22 -55.23 -6.69
N GLN A 842 -11.48 -55.31 -7.12
CA GLN A 842 -11.94 -54.90 -8.44
C GLN A 842 -13.26 -54.11 -8.31
N HIS A 843 -13.56 -53.26 -9.29
CA HIS A 843 -14.86 -52.58 -9.37
C HIS A 843 -15.83 -53.40 -10.22
N THR A 844 -16.44 -54.42 -9.60
CA THR A 844 -17.56 -55.18 -10.18
C THR A 844 -18.69 -55.30 -9.15
N PRO A 845 -19.95 -55.48 -9.58
CA PRO A 845 -21.07 -55.67 -8.66
C PRO A 845 -20.91 -56.88 -7.72
N GLU A 846 -20.08 -57.86 -8.09
CA GLU A 846 -19.86 -59.12 -7.36
C GLU A 846 -18.68 -59.05 -6.37
N THR A 847 -17.85 -58.00 -6.41
CA THR A 847 -16.68 -57.89 -5.54
C THR A 847 -17.12 -57.58 -4.10
N CYS A 848 -16.84 -58.49 -3.17
CA CYS A 848 -17.05 -58.27 -1.75
C CYS A 848 -15.91 -57.44 -1.14
N GLY A 849 -16.25 -56.44 -0.34
CA GLY A 849 -15.27 -55.67 0.44
C GLY A 849 -14.60 -56.55 1.49
N THR A 850 -13.27 -56.48 1.58
CA THR A 850 -12.50 -57.22 2.59
C THR A 850 -11.55 -56.28 3.32
N ARG A 851 -11.10 -56.64 4.51
CA ARG A 851 -10.05 -55.89 5.20
C ARG A 851 -8.70 -56.45 4.78
N ALA A 852 -7.84 -55.61 4.22
CA ALA A 852 -6.52 -56.02 3.78
C ALA A 852 -5.49 -54.90 3.92
N ARG A 853 -4.22 -55.26 3.75
CA ARG A 853 -3.09 -54.34 3.82
C ARG A 853 -3.01 -53.46 2.57
N ILE A 854 -3.19 -52.16 2.75
CA ILE A 854 -3.15 -51.14 1.71
C ILE A 854 -1.70 -50.81 1.34
N LEU A 855 -0.87 -50.48 2.33
CA LEU A 855 0.55 -50.23 2.14
C LEU A 855 1.39 -50.67 3.33
N GLU A 856 2.67 -50.94 3.08
CA GLU A 856 3.67 -51.30 4.08
C GLU A 856 5.00 -50.56 3.80
N VAL A 857 5.67 -50.12 4.85
CA VAL A 857 7.03 -49.60 4.82
C VAL A 857 7.92 -50.50 5.66
N THR A 858 9.03 -50.95 5.08
CA THR A 858 10.07 -51.72 5.79
C THR A 858 11.43 -51.04 5.64
N ARG A 859 12.16 -50.94 6.76
CA ARG A 859 13.54 -50.46 6.78
C ARG A 859 14.52 -51.65 6.80
N ARG A 860 15.59 -51.56 6.01
CA ARG A 860 16.74 -52.49 6.07
C ARG A 860 17.99 -51.75 6.54
N GLU A 861 18.61 -52.26 7.60
CA GLU A 861 19.90 -51.76 8.12
C GLU A 861 21.06 -52.23 7.23
N GLY A 862 22.05 -51.35 6.97
CA GLY A 862 23.30 -51.71 6.27
C GLY A 862 23.49 -51.18 4.84
N GLY A 863 22.55 -50.42 4.29
CA GLY A 863 22.76 -49.71 3.01
C GLY A 863 23.50 -48.38 3.19
N THR A 864 24.47 -48.06 2.33
CA THR A 864 25.00 -46.69 2.18
C THR A 864 23.86 -45.82 1.63
N GLY A 865 23.06 -45.22 2.51
CA GLY A 865 21.92 -44.38 2.15
C GLY A 865 22.36 -43.22 1.26
N ALA A 866 21.54 -42.89 0.24
CA ALA A 866 21.80 -41.74 -0.61
C ALA A 866 21.98 -40.47 0.24
N PRO A 867 22.99 -39.60 -0.03
CA PRO A 867 23.35 -38.50 0.88
C PRO A 867 22.35 -37.32 0.86
N SER A 868 21.37 -37.34 -0.03
CA SER A 868 20.57 -36.15 -0.32
C SER A 868 19.50 -35.92 0.74
N SER A 869 19.67 -34.89 1.55
CA SER A 869 18.61 -34.36 2.40
C SER A 869 17.41 -33.90 1.55
N ILE A 870 16.19 -33.94 2.08
CA ILE A 870 15.02 -33.37 1.39
C ILE A 870 15.27 -31.90 1.02
N ALA A 871 16.08 -31.15 1.79
CA ALA A 871 16.49 -29.79 1.45
C ALA A 871 17.30 -29.70 0.15
N GLU A 872 18.12 -30.70 -0.20
CA GLU A 872 18.84 -30.76 -1.48
C GLU A 872 17.92 -31.10 -2.65
N LEU A 873 16.97 -32.04 -2.45
CA LEU A 873 15.94 -32.38 -3.44
C LEU A 873 14.97 -31.20 -3.68
N LEU A 874 14.54 -30.51 -2.62
CA LEU A 874 13.73 -29.28 -2.69
C LEU A 874 14.53 -28.11 -3.28
N GLY A 875 15.83 -28.01 -2.99
CA GLY A 875 16.74 -27.05 -3.63
C GLY A 875 16.88 -27.27 -5.14
N GLY A 876 16.65 -28.50 -5.63
CA GLY A 876 16.55 -28.81 -7.06
C GLY A 876 15.26 -28.30 -7.73
N ILE A 877 14.17 -28.11 -6.98
CA ILE A 877 12.87 -27.63 -7.49
C ILE A 877 12.90 -26.12 -7.79
N THR A 878 13.71 -25.34 -7.06
CA THR A 878 13.82 -23.89 -7.21
C THR A 878 14.86 -23.44 -8.24
N ARG A 879 15.81 -24.32 -8.63
CA ARG A 879 16.91 -24.04 -9.57
C ARG A 879 16.49 -23.77 -11.03
N PRO A 880 15.49 -24.42 -11.63
CA PRO A 880 15.18 -24.23 -13.06
C PRO A 880 14.51 -22.89 -13.39
N LEU A 881 14.12 -22.11 -12.39
CA LEU A 881 13.31 -20.89 -12.53
C LEU A 881 14.13 -19.59 -12.39
N ASP A 882 15.46 -19.66 -12.28
CA ASP A 882 16.29 -18.51 -11.91
C ASP A 882 17.62 -18.44 -12.70
N ALA A 883 17.75 -17.47 -13.61
CA ALA A 883 19.03 -17.11 -14.24
C ALA A 883 19.92 -16.21 -13.35
N SER A 884 19.48 -15.84 -12.14
CA SER A 884 20.12 -14.85 -11.26
C SER A 884 20.35 -15.27 -9.80
N GLY A 885 19.87 -16.44 -9.36
CA GLY A 885 20.09 -17.03 -8.03
C GLY A 885 19.47 -16.31 -6.82
N ALA A 886 18.79 -15.18 -7.01
CA ALA A 886 18.24 -14.35 -5.92
C ALA A 886 16.84 -14.79 -5.44
N TRP A 887 16.09 -15.53 -6.26
CA TRP A 887 14.71 -15.93 -5.97
C TRP A 887 14.63 -17.26 -5.19
N ALA A 888 15.52 -18.20 -5.53
CA ALA A 888 15.58 -19.53 -4.93
C ALA A 888 15.93 -19.50 -3.42
N SER A 889 16.75 -18.55 -2.97
CA SER A 889 17.17 -18.41 -1.57
C SER A 889 16.05 -17.86 -0.67
N SER A 890 15.14 -17.03 -1.20
CA SER A 890 13.97 -16.50 -0.49
C SER A 890 12.87 -17.54 -0.27
N LEU A 891 12.71 -18.50 -1.19
CA LEU A 891 11.72 -19.58 -1.08
C LEU A 891 12.27 -20.77 -0.29
N ALA A 892 13.54 -21.13 -0.48
CA ALA A 892 14.20 -22.17 0.30
C ALA A 892 14.26 -21.82 1.81
N ASN A 893 14.50 -20.55 2.17
CA ASN A 893 14.45 -20.09 3.56
C ASN A 893 13.04 -20.10 4.18
N LYS A 894 11.97 -20.07 3.37
CA LYS A 894 10.58 -20.18 3.88
C LYS A 894 10.14 -21.63 4.07
N PHE A 895 10.73 -22.57 3.32
CA PHE A 895 10.51 -24.01 3.50
C PHE A 895 11.23 -24.57 4.73
N ALA A 896 12.25 -23.87 5.21
CA ALA A 896 12.84 -24.12 6.52
C ALA A 896 11.92 -23.60 7.65
N VAL A 897 10.90 -24.41 7.96
CA VAL A 897 10.30 -24.61 9.29
C VAL A 897 9.41 -23.51 9.91
N SER A 898 8.39 -22.99 9.21
CA SER A 898 7.29 -22.34 9.96
C SER A 898 5.88 -22.49 9.39
N GLU A 899 5.70 -22.60 8.06
CA GLU A 899 4.36 -22.58 7.47
C GLU A 899 4.28 -23.34 6.14
N VAL A 900 3.23 -24.16 5.96
CA VAL A 900 2.96 -24.91 4.74
C VAL A 900 1.53 -24.63 4.25
N THR A 901 1.34 -24.32 2.97
CA THR A 901 0.01 -24.16 2.36
C THR A 901 -0.45 -25.44 1.68
N ILE A 902 -1.67 -25.87 1.99
CA ILE A 902 -2.31 -27.07 1.43
C ILE A 902 -3.53 -26.64 0.62
N ALA A 903 -3.69 -27.20 -0.57
CA ALA A 903 -4.85 -27.01 -1.44
C ALA A 903 -5.81 -28.20 -1.32
N PHE A 904 -7.11 -27.94 -1.42
CA PHE A 904 -8.18 -28.93 -1.24
C PHE A 904 -9.27 -28.80 -2.29
N LEU A 905 -9.91 -29.92 -2.60
CA LEU A 905 -11.23 -29.96 -3.22
C LEU A 905 -12.26 -30.32 -2.15
N LYS A 906 -13.02 -29.33 -1.68
CA LYS A 906 -14.11 -29.56 -0.74
C LYS A 906 -15.41 -29.71 -1.50
N GLN A 907 -16.06 -30.87 -1.40
CA GLN A 907 -17.33 -31.11 -2.07
C GLN A 907 -18.24 -32.10 -1.35
N PHE A 908 -19.54 -31.92 -1.51
CA PHE A 908 -20.59 -32.80 -0.98
C PHE A 908 -21.60 -33.13 -2.07
N ARG A 909 -22.08 -34.36 -2.11
CA ARG A 909 -23.10 -34.80 -3.09
C ARG A 909 -24.43 -34.12 -2.81
N ASP A 910 -25.14 -33.76 -3.87
CA ASP A 910 -26.53 -33.34 -3.76
C ASP A 910 -27.43 -34.53 -3.39
N VAL A 911 -28.49 -34.27 -2.60
CA VAL A 911 -29.38 -35.33 -2.09
C VAL A 911 -30.33 -35.84 -3.17
N GLN A 912 -30.73 -34.99 -4.12
CA GLN A 912 -31.65 -35.33 -5.20
C GLN A 912 -30.89 -35.77 -6.45
N HIS A 913 -29.82 -35.05 -6.78
CA HIS A 913 -28.95 -35.30 -7.93
C HIS A 913 -27.61 -35.85 -7.44
N THR A 914 -27.59 -37.10 -6.98
CA THR A 914 -26.43 -37.70 -6.30
C THR A 914 -25.16 -37.80 -7.15
N GLU A 915 -25.26 -37.63 -8.47
CA GLU A 915 -24.16 -37.48 -9.41
C GLU A 915 -23.52 -36.08 -9.41
N ARG A 916 -24.19 -35.09 -8.82
CA ARG A 916 -23.75 -33.69 -8.71
C ARG A 916 -23.36 -33.34 -7.28
N ALA A 917 -22.72 -32.18 -7.13
CA ALA A 917 -22.34 -31.64 -5.84
C ALA A 917 -23.28 -30.49 -5.43
N CYS A 918 -23.82 -30.54 -4.21
CA CYS A 918 -24.55 -29.41 -3.61
C CYS A 918 -23.62 -28.34 -3.05
N TYR A 919 -22.34 -28.68 -2.91
CA TYR A 919 -21.26 -27.76 -2.59
C TYR A 919 -19.99 -28.27 -3.28
N GLN A 920 -19.25 -27.38 -3.94
CA GLN A 920 -17.93 -27.68 -4.50
C GLN A 920 -17.06 -26.43 -4.50
N ALA A 921 -15.88 -26.51 -3.88
CA ALA A 921 -14.96 -25.40 -3.76
C ALA A 921 -13.50 -25.85 -3.75
N ILE A 922 -12.63 -24.97 -4.25
CA ILE A 922 -11.18 -25.02 -4.03
C ILE A 922 -10.87 -24.22 -2.79
N ILE A 923 -10.30 -24.88 -1.80
CA ILE A 923 -9.90 -24.29 -0.52
C ILE A 923 -8.38 -24.32 -0.43
N GLU A 924 -7.78 -23.29 0.18
CA GLU A 924 -6.39 -23.33 0.64
C GLU A 924 -6.35 -23.05 2.15
N ALA A 925 -5.57 -23.84 2.90
CA ALA A 925 -5.36 -23.65 4.34
C ALA A 925 -3.88 -23.76 4.69
N LYS A 926 -3.50 -23.15 5.81
CA LYS A 926 -2.12 -23.12 6.29
C LYS A 926 -1.93 -24.09 7.45
N ALA A 927 -0.88 -24.89 7.39
CA ALA A 927 -0.35 -25.63 8.53
C ALA A 927 0.87 -24.87 9.07
N THR A 928 0.73 -24.29 10.26
CA THR A 928 1.73 -23.43 10.89
C THR A 928 2.41 -24.18 12.03
N VAL A 929 3.72 -24.41 11.92
CA VAL A 929 4.53 -25.04 12.97
C VAL A 929 4.66 -24.06 14.14
N ARG A 930 4.28 -24.49 15.35
CA ARG A 930 4.37 -23.69 16.58
C ARG A 930 5.70 -23.92 17.29
N THR A 931 6.13 -25.17 17.34
CA THR A 931 7.33 -25.62 18.04
C THR A 931 8.01 -26.68 17.19
N LEU A 932 9.30 -26.54 16.88
CA LEU A 932 10.11 -27.61 16.30
C LEU A 932 11.06 -28.13 17.39
N ARG A 933 10.93 -29.40 17.76
CA ARG A 933 11.80 -30.07 18.74
C ARG A 933 13.00 -30.73 18.10
N GLY A 934 12.86 -31.23 16.87
CA GLY A 934 13.98 -31.80 16.13
C GLY A 934 13.59 -32.30 14.74
N GLN A 935 14.56 -32.47 13.88
CA GLN A 935 14.39 -33.11 12.58
C GLN A 935 15.74 -33.64 12.07
N GLY A 936 15.71 -34.64 11.20
CA GLY A 936 16.94 -35.17 10.60
C GLY A 936 16.69 -36.30 9.61
N PRO A 937 17.72 -36.72 8.86
CA PRO A 937 17.64 -37.90 8.01
C PRO A 937 17.50 -39.18 8.83
N ILE A 938 16.84 -40.19 8.27
CA ILE A 938 16.81 -41.54 8.85
C ILE A 938 17.75 -42.45 8.05
N PRO A 939 18.79 -43.05 8.68
CA PRO A 939 19.72 -43.92 7.98
C PRO A 939 19.08 -45.25 7.58
N GLY A 940 19.56 -45.87 6.52
CA GLY A 940 19.07 -47.16 6.03
C GLY A 940 18.27 -47.05 4.74
N THR A 941 17.85 -48.20 4.21
CA THR A 941 17.07 -48.27 2.97
C THR A 941 15.62 -48.56 3.29
N PHE A 942 14.71 -47.76 2.76
CA PHE A 942 13.27 -47.89 2.97
C PHE A 942 12.62 -48.45 1.73
N HIS A 943 11.90 -49.56 1.87
CA HIS A 943 11.08 -50.12 0.83
C HIS A 943 9.61 -49.93 1.18
N VAL A 944 8.86 -49.31 0.27
CA VAL A 944 7.42 -49.11 0.40
C VAL A 944 6.73 -50.05 -0.59
N SER A 945 5.88 -50.94 -0.09
CA SER A 945 5.06 -51.86 -0.89
C SER A 945 3.58 -51.58 -0.68
N TRP A 946 2.74 -51.98 -1.63
CA TRP A 946 1.30 -51.77 -1.55
C TRP A 946 0.52 -52.85 -2.29
N GLY A 947 -0.73 -53.05 -1.87
CA GLY A 947 -1.65 -53.94 -2.57
C GLY A 947 -2.27 -53.29 -3.79
N ASP A 948 -2.66 -54.10 -4.77
CA ASP A 948 -3.37 -53.68 -5.97
C ASP A 948 -4.88 -53.77 -5.74
N TYR A 949 -5.49 -52.66 -5.34
CA TYR A 949 -6.93 -52.58 -5.04
C TYR A 949 -7.56 -51.42 -5.79
N ALA A 950 -8.63 -51.69 -6.54
CA ALA A 950 -9.37 -50.68 -7.29
C ALA A 950 -9.92 -49.53 -6.40
N SER A 951 -10.23 -49.81 -5.13
CA SER A 951 -10.69 -48.78 -4.18
C SER A 951 -9.60 -47.82 -3.68
N HIS A 952 -8.32 -48.13 -3.92
CA HIS A 952 -7.18 -47.31 -3.49
C HIS A 952 -6.17 -47.12 -4.65
N PRO A 953 -6.54 -46.42 -5.73
CA PRO A 953 -5.76 -46.37 -6.97
C PRO A 953 -4.53 -45.44 -6.90
N PHE A 954 -3.97 -45.17 -5.71
CA PHE A 954 -2.90 -44.19 -5.52
C PHE A 954 -1.63 -44.49 -6.33
N ALA A 955 -1.34 -45.76 -6.60
CA ALA A 955 -0.20 -46.13 -7.45
C ALA A 955 -0.37 -45.62 -8.89
N ALA A 956 -1.58 -45.76 -9.46
CA ALA A 956 -1.90 -45.27 -10.79
C ALA A 956 -2.05 -43.73 -10.80
N ASP A 957 -2.78 -43.19 -9.82
CA ASP A 957 -3.05 -41.76 -9.67
C ASP A 957 -1.75 -40.92 -9.52
N LEU A 958 -0.78 -41.43 -8.77
CA LEU A 958 0.50 -40.76 -8.53
C LEU A 958 1.61 -41.20 -9.51
N GLY A 959 1.37 -42.22 -10.33
CA GLY A 959 2.38 -42.78 -11.25
C GLY A 959 3.55 -43.44 -10.53
N LEU A 960 3.28 -44.24 -9.51
CA LEU A 960 4.26 -45.03 -8.76
C LEU A 960 4.49 -46.41 -9.43
N GLN A 961 5.57 -47.10 -9.06
CA GLN A 961 5.86 -48.44 -9.61
C GLN A 961 4.84 -49.50 -9.12
N PRO A 962 4.39 -50.43 -9.98
CA PRO A 962 3.50 -51.51 -9.53
C PRO A 962 4.12 -52.33 -8.38
N GLY A 963 3.33 -52.60 -7.32
CA GLY A 963 3.70 -53.45 -6.18
C GLY A 963 4.62 -52.82 -5.12
N GLY A 964 5.36 -51.75 -5.44
CA GLY A 964 6.21 -51.03 -4.48
C GLY A 964 7.49 -50.46 -5.07
N GLN A 965 8.18 -49.61 -4.31
CA GLN A 965 9.48 -49.06 -4.68
C GLN A 965 10.32 -48.67 -3.47
N GLN A 966 11.62 -48.46 -3.70
CA GLN A 966 12.54 -47.92 -2.70
C GLN A 966 12.36 -46.40 -2.58
N ALA A 967 12.39 -45.86 -1.36
CA ALA A 967 12.38 -44.41 -1.13
C ALA A 967 13.74 -43.79 -1.49
N LEU A 968 13.70 -42.62 -2.11
CA LEU A 968 14.88 -41.84 -2.50
C LEU A 968 15.55 -41.18 -1.29
N ALA A 969 14.75 -40.77 -0.31
CA ALA A 969 15.19 -40.17 0.93
C ALA A 969 14.17 -40.43 2.04
N ALA A 970 14.63 -40.44 3.29
CA ALA A 970 13.82 -40.60 4.48
C ALA A 970 14.24 -39.59 5.55
N ILE A 971 13.27 -38.89 6.14
CA ILE A 971 13.52 -37.97 7.26
C ILE A 971 12.53 -38.24 8.40
N TRP A 972 12.90 -37.77 9.58
CA TRP A 972 12.02 -37.64 10.74
C TRP A 972 11.93 -36.17 11.15
N ALA A 973 10.81 -35.81 11.78
CA ALA A 973 10.59 -34.51 12.40
C ALA A 973 9.73 -34.67 13.66
N ASP A 974 9.98 -33.81 14.65
CA ASP A 974 9.25 -33.74 15.91
C ASP A 974 8.84 -32.29 16.17
N PHE A 975 7.54 -32.02 16.20
CA PHE A 975 7.00 -30.66 16.21
C PHE A 975 5.55 -30.58 16.72
N ASP A 976 5.09 -29.36 16.98
CA ASP A 976 3.67 -29.04 17.16
C ASP A 976 3.23 -28.15 16.02
N PHE A 977 1.99 -28.30 15.57
CA PHE A 977 1.45 -27.43 14.53
C PHE A 977 -0.02 -27.13 14.71
N VAL A 978 -0.44 -26.07 14.03
CA VAL A 978 -1.84 -25.67 13.95
C VAL A 978 -2.25 -25.66 12.49
N MET A 979 -3.28 -26.42 12.15
CA MET A 979 -4.02 -26.23 10.90
C MET A 979 -4.97 -25.04 11.07
N GLU A 980 -4.65 -23.94 10.40
CA GLU A 980 -5.47 -22.73 10.38
C GLU A 980 -6.76 -22.94 9.59
N SER A 981 -7.76 -22.10 9.85
CA SER A 981 -9.01 -22.12 9.07
C SER A 981 -8.73 -21.91 7.58
N GLY A 982 -9.41 -22.68 6.73
CA GLY A 982 -9.23 -22.61 5.28
C GLY A 982 -9.92 -21.40 4.66
N ARG A 983 -9.32 -20.89 3.58
CA ARG A 983 -9.88 -19.83 2.72
C ARG A 983 -10.36 -20.42 1.41
N GLU A 984 -11.55 -20.00 1.00
CA GLU A 984 -12.08 -20.32 -0.32
C GLU A 984 -11.34 -19.53 -1.42
N ILE A 985 -10.74 -20.25 -2.35
CA ILE A 985 -10.12 -19.70 -3.56
C ILE A 985 -11.17 -19.55 -4.66
N PHE A 986 -12.05 -20.54 -4.76
CA PHE A 986 -13.16 -20.57 -5.70
C PHE A 986 -14.27 -21.49 -5.18
N ARG A 987 -15.54 -21.12 -5.37
CA ARG A 987 -16.69 -22.00 -5.19
C ARG A 987 -17.51 -22.03 -6.47
N ALA A 988 -17.88 -23.23 -6.88
CA ALA A 988 -18.81 -23.43 -7.98
C ALA A 988 -20.19 -22.92 -7.55
N SER A 989 -20.69 -21.92 -8.29
CA SER A 989 -22.05 -21.40 -8.19
C SER A 989 -23.06 -22.36 -8.78
#